data_AF-A0A9D1MFJ4-F1
#
_entry.id   AF-A0A9D1MFJ4-F1
#
_cell.length_a   1.000
_cell.length_b   1.000
_cell.length_c   1.000
_cell.angle_alpha   90.00
_cell.angle_beta   90.00
_cell.angle_gamma   90.00
#
_symmetry.space_group_name_H-M   'P 1'
#
loop_
_entity.id
_entity.type
_entity.pdbx_description
1 polymer ?
#
loop_
_entity_poly.entity_id
_entity_poly.type
_entity_poly.pdbx_seq_one_letter_code
_entity_poly.pdbx_strand_id
1 'polypeptide(L)'
;MRRKKIYWLVTGILTALFLALGVLFFGKSYLRLFESVSDLEDSLKYYLGRLLGKTWGSPSVNKESEVFKFDALPGTAAEFSGRARCYLLLLTSPENFRSWWKRALRFSVTSGRAVLIALPSLLILAAVLYRLYRKGNTRHNADTVFLRGFKRLVCLFAPVKKAVCEFWGFLREEKIVRMGWGILWAVQLNLFSIAISAAAYCLWFVVSYDVSTLYLQLKKLVADLRVFFRAFPKSGLIALAWLAFDGWRKKAALNRLRHFEARNCGFINELPIVSMACGSMGKKKTTLITDMVLSQEVMVRQKALKILQENDLKFPCFPWICFEKELRACIGHKTVYNLASVKTWVALKRKRFETHKDAKRQLYGYDCERYGMTFRDGINESDLFDVLETYALAYFVYVVESSLIVANYSVRTDNALLDGGNFPLWLSDFFSGGRESRHAHILDFDVLRLGKKVLENNSRAGSFEFGVVAITEVGKERGNNLELKEVKKGTAETNQKNDLFNSWLKMCRHSATIDGFPFVKVFTDEQRPESWGADARDLAEVITILSSGEQRLALPFYTIGEMISEWATEGFLGLYTDFRFRRGDNTLAVYLLKSVAAWLWRRNLRMKNRFGYSVLKIEKERGTLDGKPEKKKYFLMNAKIYARRFSTDCFSDYFNDLAKKSKTGLSDYPEYRTVKASVGELREQNSYFINTLYGQG
;
A
#
# COMPACT_ATOMS: atom_id res chain seq x y z
N MET A 1 -35.26 -2.76 14.87
CA MET A 1 -35.97 -1.47 15.06
C MET A 1 -35.84 -0.86 16.46
N ARG A 2 -36.07 -1.59 17.57
CA ARG A 2 -36.05 -1.03 18.95
C ARG A 2 -34.73 -0.32 19.34
N ARG A 3 -33.56 -0.89 19.00
CA ARG A 3 -32.24 -0.28 19.30
C ARG A 3 -31.94 1.00 18.52
N LYS A 4 -32.33 1.09 17.24
CA LYS A 4 -32.15 2.31 16.44
C LYS A 4 -32.93 3.49 17.02
N LYS A 5 -34.16 3.27 17.52
CA LYS A 5 -34.96 4.30 18.20
C LYS A 5 -34.27 4.81 19.48
N ILE A 6 -33.69 3.91 20.28
CA ILE A 6 -32.91 4.27 21.48
C ILE A 6 -31.69 5.11 21.10
N TYR A 7 -30.97 4.76 20.03
CA TYR A 7 -29.82 5.55 19.58
C TYR A 7 -30.21 6.94 19.10
N TRP A 8 -31.32 7.08 18.37
CA TRP A 8 -31.85 8.39 17.99
C TRP A 8 -32.24 9.24 19.21
N LEU A 9 -32.84 8.64 20.24
CA LEU A 9 -33.19 9.33 21.49
C LEU A 9 -31.93 9.81 22.24
N VAL A 10 -30.92 8.94 22.37
CA VAL A 10 -29.63 9.31 22.99
C VAL A 10 -28.93 10.42 22.20
N THR A 11 -28.93 10.34 20.87
CA THR A 11 -28.40 11.40 19.99
C THR A 11 -29.16 12.71 20.17
N GLY A 12 -30.49 12.67 20.28
CA GLY A 12 -31.32 13.85 20.56
C GLY A 12 -30.94 14.53 21.87
N ILE A 13 -30.80 13.76 22.96
CA ILE A 13 -30.37 14.26 24.27
C ILE A 13 -28.97 14.88 24.20
N LEU A 14 -28.02 14.21 23.55
CA LEU A 14 -26.67 14.73 23.39
C LEU A 14 -26.63 16.01 22.54
N THR A 15 -27.47 16.10 21.51
CA THR A 15 -27.58 17.31 20.69
C THR A 15 -28.14 18.48 21.49
N ALA A 16 -29.19 18.25 22.29
CA ALA A 16 -29.73 19.26 23.20
C ALA A 16 -28.68 19.73 24.21
N LEU A 17 -27.88 18.81 24.76
CA LEU A 17 -26.76 19.14 25.63
C LEU A 17 -25.70 20.00 24.92
N PHE A 18 -25.34 19.67 23.68
CA PHE A 18 -24.37 20.46 22.91
C PHE A 18 -24.89 21.86 22.58
N LEU A 19 -26.20 22.00 22.30
CA LEU A 19 -26.82 23.31 22.10
C LEU A 19 -26.82 24.13 23.39
N ALA A 20 -27.18 23.52 24.52
CA ALA A 20 -27.15 24.18 25.83
C ALA A 20 -25.73 24.65 26.20
N LEU A 21 -24.71 23.82 25.97
CA LEU A 21 -23.31 24.22 26.16
C LEU A 21 -22.91 25.37 25.24
N GLY A 22 -23.38 25.37 23.98
CA GLY A 22 -23.21 26.45 23.02
C GLY A 22 -23.70 27.80 23.54
N VAL A 23 -24.94 27.84 24.01
CA VAL A 23 -25.56 29.08 24.51
C VAL A 23 -24.87 29.57 25.79
N LEU A 24 -24.58 28.68 26.75
CA LEU A 24 -24.06 29.05 28.06
C LEU A 24 -22.58 29.45 28.04
N PHE A 25 -21.74 28.74 27.29
CA PHE A 25 -20.27 28.93 27.33
C PHE A 25 -19.71 29.61 26.08
N PHE A 26 -20.41 29.55 24.94
CA PHE A 26 -19.93 30.05 23.64
C PHE A 26 -20.75 31.20 23.06
N GLY A 27 -21.56 31.91 23.87
CA GLY A 27 -22.34 33.08 23.41
C GLY A 27 -21.51 34.12 22.65
N LYS A 28 -20.27 34.37 23.08
CA LYS A 28 -19.33 35.28 22.39
C LYS A 28 -18.91 34.79 20.99
N SER A 29 -18.87 33.47 20.77
CA SER A 29 -18.55 32.90 19.46
C SER A 29 -19.63 33.21 18.42
N TYR A 30 -20.90 33.22 18.83
CA TYR A 30 -22.00 33.61 17.95
C TYR A 30 -21.96 35.10 17.61
N LEU A 31 -21.66 35.98 18.58
CA LEU A 31 -21.46 37.41 18.31
C LEU A 31 -20.30 37.66 17.34
N ARG A 32 -19.19 36.92 17.50
CA ARG A 32 -18.04 36.99 16.57
C ARG A 32 -18.38 36.50 15.17
N LEU A 33 -19.26 35.50 15.05
CA LEU A 33 -19.76 35.05 13.75
C LEU A 33 -20.55 36.16 13.04
N PHE A 34 -21.44 36.85 13.75
CA PHE A 34 -22.17 37.99 13.21
C PHE A 34 -21.23 39.13 12.79
N GLU A 35 -20.26 39.47 13.63
CA GLU A 35 -19.21 40.45 13.29
C GLU A 35 -18.45 40.06 12.01
N SER A 36 -18.11 38.77 11.84
CA SER A 36 -17.40 38.27 10.66
C SER A 36 -18.26 38.34 9.39
N VAL A 37 -19.58 38.15 9.51
CA VAL A 37 -20.52 38.29 8.38
C VAL A 37 -20.66 39.75 7.97
N SER A 38 -20.77 40.68 8.94
CA SER A 38 -20.76 42.12 8.66
C SER A 38 -19.45 42.55 7.99
N ASP A 39 -18.31 42.03 8.47
CA ASP A 39 -16.99 42.22 7.87
C ASP A 39 -16.92 41.75 6.40
N LEU A 40 -17.58 40.64 6.09
CA LEU A 40 -17.68 40.12 4.72
C LEU A 40 -18.55 41.03 3.84
N GLU A 41 -19.70 41.48 4.36
CA GLU A 41 -20.61 42.39 3.64
C GLU A 41 -19.92 43.71 3.28
N ASP A 42 -19.21 44.32 4.24
CA ASP A 42 -18.51 45.58 4.03
C ASP A 42 -17.31 45.42 3.08
N SER A 43 -16.60 44.29 3.15
CA SER A 43 -15.52 43.97 2.21
C SER A 43 -16.03 43.71 0.80
N LEU A 44 -17.21 43.11 0.65
CA LEU A 44 -17.85 42.91 -0.64
C LEU A 44 -18.32 44.23 -1.26
N LYS A 45 -18.91 45.13 -0.46
CA LYS A 45 -19.26 46.50 -0.87
C LYS A 45 -18.02 47.25 -1.33
N TYR A 46 -16.93 47.15 -0.57
CA TYR A 46 -15.64 47.77 -0.91
C TYR A 46 -15.07 47.22 -2.22
N TYR A 47 -15.07 45.90 -2.39
CA TYR A 47 -14.59 45.22 -3.60
C TYR A 47 -15.38 45.64 -4.85
N LEU A 48 -16.72 45.57 -4.78
CA LEU A 48 -17.60 45.96 -5.89
C LEU A 48 -17.52 47.45 -6.18
N GLY A 49 -17.46 48.29 -5.15
CA GLY A 49 -17.30 49.74 -5.30
C GLY A 49 -16.03 50.06 -6.08
N ARG A 50 -14.89 49.52 -5.67
CA ARG A 50 -13.60 49.76 -6.33
C ARG A 50 -13.56 49.27 -7.77
N LEU A 51 -14.20 48.13 -8.07
CA LEU A 51 -14.33 47.64 -9.45
C LEU A 51 -15.20 48.57 -10.33
N LEU A 52 -16.22 49.20 -9.74
CA LEU A 52 -17.14 50.11 -10.41
C LEU A 52 -16.72 51.59 -10.32
N GLY A 53 -15.52 51.89 -9.80
CA GLY A 53 -15.01 53.25 -9.64
C GLY A 53 -15.73 54.10 -8.58
N LYS A 54 -16.51 53.48 -7.68
CA LYS A 54 -17.28 54.13 -6.60
C LYS A 54 -16.71 53.77 -5.22
N THR A 55 -16.82 54.66 -4.26
CA THR A 55 -16.42 54.38 -2.86
C THR A 55 -17.64 53.87 -2.08
N TRP A 56 -17.82 52.54 -2.05
CA TRP A 56 -18.86 51.90 -1.24
C TRP A 56 -18.25 51.17 -0.05
N GLY A 57 -18.77 51.45 1.15
CA GLY A 57 -18.37 50.76 2.39
C GLY A 57 -17.02 51.20 2.97
N SER A 58 -16.89 51.08 4.30
CA SER A 58 -15.62 51.24 5.03
C SER A 58 -15.05 49.86 5.37
N PRO A 59 -13.73 49.63 5.28
CA PRO A 59 -13.15 48.30 5.55
C PRO A 59 -13.13 48.01 7.06
N SER A 60 -14.24 47.50 7.61
CA SER A 60 -14.38 47.06 9.01
C SER A 60 -13.39 45.94 9.38
N VAL A 61 -12.99 45.13 8.38
CA VAL A 61 -11.97 44.08 8.51
C VAL A 61 -10.62 44.59 9.02
N ASN A 62 -10.31 45.87 8.84
CA ASN A 62 -9.06 46.51 9.28
C ASN A 62 -9.12 47.11 10.69
N LYS A 63 -10.20 46.89 11.44
CA LYS A 63 -10.31 47.23 12.85
C LYS A 63 -10.11 46.00 13.73
N GLU A 64 -9.72 46.16 14.98
CA GLU A 64 -9.68 45.04 15.93
C GLU A 64 -11.09 44.48 16.16
N SER A 65 -11.20 43.18 16.51
CA SER A 65 -12.50 42.60 16.85
C SER A 65 -13.03 43.23 18.13
N GLU A 66 -14.27 43.72 18.09
CA GLU A 66 -14.94 44.29 19.25
C GLU A 66 -15.32 43.21 20.28
N VAL A 67 -15.55 41.97 19.78
CA VAL A 67 -15.98 40.82 20.59
C VAL A 67 -14.80 40.12 21.27
N PHE A 68 -13.68 39.93 20.56
CA PHE A 68 -12.48 39.28 21.10
C PHE A 68 -11.27 40.21 21.09
N LYS A 69 -11.14 41.02 22.14
CA LYS A 69 -9.94 41.82 22.41
C LYS A 69 -8.80 40.93 22.93
N PHE A 70 -7.61 41.09 22.35
CA PHE A 70 -6.43 40.33 22.75
C PHE A 70 -5.24 41.24 23.04
N ASP A 71 -5.13 41.64 24.31
CA ASP A 71 -4.15 42.63 24.78
C ASP A 71 -2.73 42.06 24.97
N ALA A 72 -2.57 40.73 24.88
CA ALA A 72 -1.28 40.07 25.09
C ALA A 72 -0.33 40.21 23.89
N LEU A 73 -0.85 40.43 22.67
CA LEU A 73 -0.04 40.76 21.50
C LEU A 73 -0.04 42.29 21.30
N PRO A 74 1.12 42.90 21.02
CA PRO A 74 1.20 44.34 20.78
C PRO A 74 0.41 44.75 19.53
N GLY A 75 0.09 46.04 19.42
CA GLY A 75 -0.75 46.57 18.33
C GLY A 75 -0.04 46.59 16.97
N THR A 76 1.29 46.65 16.96
CA THR A 76 2.09 46.76 15.74
C THR A 76 3.07 45.59 15.57
N ALA A 77 3.39 45.26 14.31
CA ALA A 77 4.37 44.22 13.98
C ALA A 77 5.79 44.56 14.48
N ALA A 78 6.15 45.85 14.53
CA ALA A 78 7.44 46.32 15.00
C ALA A 78 7.63 46.12 16.51
N GLU A 79 6.58 46.39 17.31
CA GLU A 79 6.61 46.10 18.75
C GLU A 79 6.68 44.59 19.02
N PHE A 80 5.99 43.78 18.22
CA PHE A 80 6.06 42.32 18.32
C PHE A 80 7.48 41.80 18.08
N SER A 81 8.12 42.23 16.99
CA SER A 81 9.49 41.79 16.66
C SER A 81 10.50 42.23 17.73
N GLY A 82 10.34 43.43 18.28
CA GLY A 82 11.15 43.91 19.41
C GLY A 82 11.01 43.02 20.65
N ARG A 83 9.77 42.74 21.10
CA ARG A 83 9.51 41.87 22.26
C ARG A 83 9.94 40.42 22.01
N ALA A 84 9.72 39.89 20.81
CA ALA A 84 10.14 38.54 20.43
C ALA A 84 11.67 38.41 20.44
N ARG A 85 12.40 39.44 19.97
CA ARG A 85 13.86 39.47 20.06
C ARG A 85 14.34 39.48 21.50
N CYS A 86 13.74 40.28 22.38
CA CYS A 86 14.05 40.25 23.81
C CYS A 86 13.76 38.87 24.43
N TYR A 87 12.66 38.22 24.07
CA TYR A 87 12.34 36.87 24.53
C TYR A 87 13.35 35.82 24.05
N LEU A 88 13.76 35.86 22.78
CA LEU A 88 14.77 34.94 22.24
C LEU A 88 16.13 35.15 22.91
N LEU A 89 16.50 36.40 23.21
CA LEU A 89 17.72 36.72 23.96
C LEU A 89 17.68 36.18 25.40
N LEU A 90 16.50 36.11 26.01
CA LEU A 90 16.30 35.50 27.33
C LEU A 90 16.48 33.97 27.32
N LEU A 91 16.26 33.29 26.18
CA LEU A 91 16.54 31.85 26.05
C LEU A 91 18.04 31.55 26.00
N THR A 92 18.83 32.47 25.45
CA THR A 92 20.30 32.37 25.38
C THR A 92 21.00 32.93 26.61
N SER A 93 20.28 33.52 27.58
CA SER A 93 20.91 34.13 28.74
C SER A 93 21.42 33.05 29.73
N PRO A 94 22.69 33.11 30.17
CA PRO A 94 23.26 32.12 31.08
C PRO A 94 22.51 32.01 32.42
N GLU A 95 21.99 33.14 32.92
CA GLU A 95 21.25 33.22 34.17
C GLU A 95 19.89 32.52 34.11
N ASN A 96 19.15 32.68 33.00
CA ASN A 96 17.89 31.96 32.80
C ASN A 96 18.12 30.48 32.58
N PHE A 97 19.14 30.10 31.82
CA PHE A 97 19.51 28.70 31.63
C PHE A 97 19.81 28.03 32.97
N ARG A 98 20.61 28.69 33.82
CA ARG A 98 20.93 28.21 35.18
C ARG A 98 19.67 28.12 36.07
N SER A 99 18.78 29.10 35.99
CA SER A 99 17.53 29.13 36.75
C SER A 99 16.54 28.05 36.30
N TRP A 100 16.44 27.81 34.99
CA TRP A 100 15.67 26.72 34.40
C TRP A 100 16.22 25.36 34.84
N TRP A 101 17.54 25.16 34.78
CA TRP A 101 18.19 23.93 35.24
C TRP A 101 17.94 23.66 36.73
N LYS A 102 18.05 24.70 37.60
CA LYS A 102 17.67 24.58 39.02
C LYS A 102 16.21 24.16 39.23
N ARG A 103 15.29 24.57 38.36
CA ARG A 103 13.87 24.19 38.43
C ARG A 103 13.63 22.77 37.91
N ALA A 104 14.31 22.37 36.84
CA ALA A 104 14.31 21.00 36.31
C ALA A 104 14.90 20.01 37.32
N LEU A 105 16.01 20.35 37.98
CA LEU A 105 16.61 19.58 39.07
C LEU A 105 15.64 19.40 40.24
N ARG A 106 14.96 20.48 40.68
CA ARG A 106 13.94 20.38 41.74
C ARG A 106 12.81 19.43 41.34
N PHE A 107 12.31 19.51 40.10
CA PHE A 107 11.30 18.59 39.59
C PHE A 107 11.80 17.13 39.55
N SER A 108 13.06 16.92 39.14
CA SER A 108 13.71 15.61 39.14
C SER A 108 13.84 15.04 40.55
N VAL A 109 14.25 15.86 41.53
CA VAL A 109 14.34 15.45 42.95
C VAL A 109 12.97 15.06 43.49
N THR A 110 11.92 15.84 43.22
CA THR A 110 10.56 15.51 43.66
C THR A 110 10.06 14.21 43.02
N SER A 111 10.31 14.03 41.72
CA SER A 111 9.95 12.80 40.99
C SER A 111 10.75 11.60 41.51
N GLY A 112 12.04 11.78 41.78
CA GLY A 112 12.93 10.77 42.33
C GLY A 112 12.50 10.31 43.73
N ARG A 113 12.07 11.23 44.60
CA ARG A 113 11.48 10.87 45.91
C ARG A 113 10.22 10.00 45.76
N ALA A 114 9.34 10.33 44.81
CA ALA A 114 8.16 9.52 44.54
C ALA A 114 8.53 8.11 44.04
N VAL A 115 9.54 7.99 43.17
CA VAL A 115 10.07 6.70 42.73
C VAL A 115 10.68 5.93 43.90
N LEU A 116 11.44 6.59 44.79
CA LEU A 116 12.09 5.94 45.93
C LEU A 116 11.09 5.36 46.94
N ILE A 117 9.91 5.96 47.07
CA ILE A 117 8.79 5.44 47.89
C ILE A 117 8.08 4.29 47.17
N ALA A 118 7.92 4.37 45.85
CA ALA A 118 7.24 3.33 45.07
C ALA A 118 8.11 2.07 44.85
N LEU A 119 9.42 2.23 44.67
CA LEU A 119 10.35 1.16 44.30
C LEU A 119 10.33 -0.03 45.27
N PRO A 120 10.37 0.15 46.61
CA PRO A 120 10.35 -0.96 47.56
C PRO A 120 9.06 -1.77 47.46
N SER A 121 7.91 -1.09 47.32
CA SER A 121 6.61 -1.77 47.18
C SER A 121 6.51 -2.59 45.89
N LEU A 122 7.04 -2.05 44.77
CA LEU A 122 7.11 -2.77 43.49
C LEU A 122 8.08 -3.96 43.56
N LEU A 123 9.23 -3.82 44.23
CA LEU A 123 10.20 -4.89 44.41
C LEU A 123 9.67 -6.01 45.32
N ILE A 124 8.97 -5.68 46.40
CA ILE A 124 8.31 -6.65 47.27
C ILE A 124 7.22 -7.40 46.48
N LEU A 125 6.38 -6.68 45.73
CA LEU A 125 5.37 -7.30 44.87
C LEU A 125 6.01 -8.24 43.84
N ALA A 126 7.09 -7.81 43.18
CA ALA A 126 7.82 -8.63 42.22
C ALA A 126 8.42 -9.88 42.88
N ALA A 127 9.00 -9.76 44.07
CA ALA A 127 9.57 -10.89 44.82
C ALA A 127 8.51 -11.90 45.28
N VAL A 128 7.34 -11.41 45.71
CA VAL A 128 6.19 -12.27 46.09
C VAL A 128 5.66 -13.02 44.88
N LEU A 129 5.46 -12.32 43.75
CA LEU A 129 5.05 -12.96 42.50
C LEU A 129 6.10 -13.99 42.03
N TYR A 130 7.39 -13.64 42.09
CA TYR A 130 8.48 -14.54 41.74
C TYR A 130 8.47 -15.82 42.59
N ARG A 131 8.30 -15.72 43.91
CA ARG A 131 8.21 -16.89 44.81
C ARG A 131 6.97 -17.74 44.53
N LEU A 132 5.82 -17.12 44.31
CA LEU A 132 4.56 -17.83 44.02
C LEU A 132 4.62 -18.60 42.70
N TYR A 133 5.33 -18.07 41.70
CA TYR A 133 5.42 -18.65 40.36
C TYR A 133 6.58 -19.64 40.16
N ARG A 134 7.44 -19.85 41.16
CA ARG A 134 8.50 -20.86 41.12
C ARG A 134 8.01 -22.28 41.44
N LYS A 135 6.88 -22.43 42.16
CA LYS A 135 6.28 -23.74 42.43
C LYS A 135 5.72 -24.37 41.15
N GLY A 136 6.16 -25.60 40.87
CA GLY A 136 5.68 -26.40 39.75
C GLY A 136 4.19 -26.77 39.88
N ASN A 137 3.47 -26.80 38.76
CA ASN A 137 2.06 -27.20 38.73
C ASN A 137 1.70 -27.90 37.41
N THR A 138 1.07 -29.06 37.50
CA THR A 138 0.67 -29.90 36.35
C THR A 138 -0.83 -29.83 36.02
N ARG A 139 -1.59 -28.93 36.68
CA ARG A 139 -3.01 -28.71 36.34
C ARG A 139 -3.15 -27.93 35.03
N HIS A 140 -3.17 -28.65 33.92
CA HIS A 140 -3.26 -28.07 32.58
C HIS A 140 -4.61 -27.35 32.37
N ASN A 141 -4.55 -26.12 31.83
CA ASN A 141 -5.71 -25.32 31.44
C ASN A 141 -6.69 -24.96 32.59
N ALA A 142 -6.30 -25.15 33.85
CA ALA A 142 -7.11 -24.73 34.99
C ALA A 142 -6.94 -23.23 35.27
N ASP A 143 -8.05 -22.50 35.43
CA ASP A 143 -8.01 -21.08 35.80
C ASP A 143 -7.96 -20.89 37.32
N THR A 144 -7.03 -20.05 37.77
CA THR A 144 -6.97 -19.58 39.18
C THR A 144 -8.24 -18.83 39.59
N VAL A 145 -8.57 -18.83 40.89
CA VAL A 145 -9.80 -18.19 41.44
C VAL A 145 -9.86 -16.71 41.07
N PHE A 146 -8.74 -15.99 41.18
CA PHE A 146 -8.63 -14.58 40.79
C PHE A 146 -8.88 -14.36 39.29
N LEU A 147 -8.38 -15.23 38.42
CA LEU A 147 -8.64 -15.14 36.98
C LEU A 147 -10.11 -15.43 36.65
N ARG A 148 -10.74 -16.40 37.32
CA ARG A 148 -12.18 -16.67 37.17
C ARG A 148 -13.03 -15.48 37.59
N GLY A 149 -12.72 -14.86 38.74
CA GLY A 149 -13.37 -13.64 39.20
C GLY A 149 -13.23 -12.49 38.21
N PHE A 150 -12.02 -12.27 37.70
CA PHE A 150 -11.74 -11.26 36.69
C PHE A 150 -12.51 -11.50 35.38
N LYS A 151 -12.52 -12.73 34.86
CA LYS A 151 -13.28 -13.08 33.64
C LYS A 151 -14.78 -12.82 33.82
N ARG A 152 -15.36 -13.13 34.99
CA ARG A 152 -16.75 -12.82 35.31
C ARG A 152 -17.03 -11.31 35.31
N LEU A 153 -16.14 -10.51 35.91
CA LEU A 153 -16.24 -9.04 35.85
C LEU A 153 -16.18 -8.52 34.41
N VAL A 154 -15.27 -9.03 33.59
CA VAL A 154 -15.19 -8.66 32.17
C VAL A 154 -16.48 -9.01 31.43
N CYS A 155 -17.09 -10.17 31.71
CA CYS A 155 -18.38 -10.56 31.15
C CYS A 155 -19.52 -9.62 31.58
N LEU A 156 -19.52 -9.13 32.83
CA LEU A 156 -20.50 -8.15 33.31
C LEU A 156 -20.42 -6.81 32.58
N PHE A 157 -19.20 -6.35 32.23
CA PHE A 157 -18.99 -5.11 31.47
C PHE A 157 -19.05 -5.27 29.94
N ALA A 158 -19.00 -6.51 29.43
CA ALA A 158 -19.11 -6.81 28.00
C ALA A 158 -20.36 -6.22 27.31
N PRO A 159 -21.59 -6.31 27.88
CA PRO A 159 -22.77 -5.73 27.25
C PRO A 159 -22.70 -4.19 27.14
N VAL A 160 -22.15 -3.51 28.15
CA VAL A 160 -21.96 -2.04 28.13
C VAL A 160 -20.97 -1.66 27.03
N LYS A 161 -19.83 -2.35 26.97
CA LYS A 161 -18.84 -2.13 25.90
C LYS A 161 -19.46 -2.36 24.53
N LYS A 162 -20.24 -3.43 24.35
CA LYS A 162 -20.93 -3.73 23.09
C LYS A 162 -21.94 -2.64 22.73
N ALA A 163 -22.74 -2.15 23.69
CA ALA A 163 -23.70 -1.07 23.47
C ALA A 163 -23.01 0.24 23.05
N VAL A 164 -21.89 0.60 23.69
CA VAL A 164 -21.10 1.79 23.31
C VAL A 164 -20.48 1.64 21.93
N CYS A 165 -19.93 0.47 21.60
CA CYS A 165 -19.38 0.18 20.27
C CYS A 165 -20.47 0.20 19.19
N GLU A 166 -21.66 -0.36 19.45
CA GLU A 166 -22.80 -0.33 18.54
C GLU A 166 -23.31 1.11 18.31
N PHE A 167 -23.37 1.94 19.37
CA PHE A 167 -23.73 3.36 19.24
C PHE A 167 -22.68 4.15 18.44
N TRP A 168 -21.39 3.91 18.67
CA TRP A 168 -20.31 4.48 17.85
C TRP A 168 -20.39 4.04 16.39
N GLY A 169 -20.78 2.78 16.13
CA GLY A 169 -21.06 2.25 14.80
C GLY A 169 -22.18 3.02 14.13
N PHE A 170 -23.31 3.19 14.82
CA PHE A 170 -24.45 4.00 14.36
C PHE A 170 -24.04 5.44 14.02
N LEU A 171 -23.30 6.13 14.90
CA LEU A 171 -22.80 7.49 14.61
C LEU A 171 -21.90 7.52 13.38
N ARG A 172 -21.12 6.46 13.11
CA ARG A 172 -20.23 6.40 11.94
C ARG A 172 -20.99 6.23 10.63
N GLU A 173 -22.09 5.49 10.64
CA GLU A 173 -22.94 5.28 9.47
C GLU A 173 -23.76 6.54 9.13
N GLU A 174 -24.35 7.19 10.14
CA GLU A 174 -25.22 8.35 9.95
C GLU A 174 -24.42 9.63 9.66
N LYS A 175 -24.29 9.97 8.36
CA LYS A 175 -23.57 11.17 7.90
C LYS A 175 -24.20 12.47 8.41
N ILE A 176 -25.53 12.54 8.52
CA ILE A 176 -26.28 13.74 8.90
C ILE A 176 -25.92 14.18 10.32
N VAL A 177 -25.98 13.25 11.29
CA VAL A 177 -25.67 13.54 12.71
C VAL A 177 -24.23 14.03 12.86
N ARG A 178 -23.27 13.34 12.23
CA ARG A 178 -21.85 13.73 12.29
C ARG A 178 -21.60 15.10 11.68
N MET A 179 -22.21 15.38 10.52
CA MET A 179 -22.07 16.66 9.86
C MET A 179 -22.73 17.77 10.68
N GLY A 180 -23.93 17.54 11.22
CA GLY A 180 -24.63 18.48 12.09
C GLY A 180 -23.85 18.82 13.36
N TRP A 181 -23.34 17.81 14.08
CA TRP A 181 -22.47 18.04 15.25
C TRP A 181 -21.15 18.70 14.87
N GLY A 182 -20.57 18.34 13.73
CA GLY A 182 -19.36 18.98 13.21
C GLY A 182 -19.57 20.48 12.94
N ILE A 183 -20.69 20.84 12.30
CA ILE A 183 -21.06 22.24 12.04
C ILE A 183 -21.32 22.97 13.35
N LEU A 184 -22.10 22.37 14.25
CA LEU A 184 -22.43 22.95 15.55
C LEU A 184 -21.17 23.32 16.34
N TRP A 185 -20.26 22.37 16.50
CA TRP A 185 -19.00 22.60 17.20
C TRP A 185 -18.06 23.54 16.44
N ALA A 186 -18.05 23.51 15.11
CA ALA A 186 -17.25 24.46 14.31
C ALA A 186 -17.71 25.92 14.51
N VAL A 187 -19.02 26.17 14.67
CA VAL A 187 -19.54 27.49 15.03
C VAL A 187 -19.16 27.86 16.46
N GLN A 188 -19.39 26.96 17.42
CA GLN A 188 -19.08 27.21 18.83
C GLN A 188 -17.58 27.49 19.06
N LEU A 189 -16.70 26.87 18.29
CA LEU A 189 -15.24 27.01 18.38
C LEU A 189 -14.67 28.10 17.45
N ASN A 190 -15.50 28.98 16.87
CA ASN A 190 -15.13 30.07 15.95
C ASN A 190 -14.45 29.66 14.63
N LEU A 191 -14.48 28.39 14.24
CA LEU A 191 -13.84 27.95 12.99
C LEU A 191 -14.52 28.57 11.75
N PHE A 192 -15.86 28.74 11.79
CA PHE A 192 -16.59 29.43 10.72
C PHE A 192 -16.29 30.92 10.66
N SER A 193 -16.24 31.59 11.82
CA SER A 193 -15.90 33.01 11.92
C SER A 193 -14.52 33.29 11.32
N ILE A 194 -13.53 32.42 11.60
CA ILE A 194 -12.18 32.50 11.01
C ILE A 194 -12.25 32.38 9.47
N ALA A 195 -13.00 31.40 8.93
CA ALA A 195 -13.10 31.19 7.49
C ALA A 195 -13.77 32.38 6.77
N ILE A 196 -14.85 32.92 7.36
CA ILE A 196 -15.57 34.09 6.83
C ILE A 196 -14.69 35.34 6.90
N SER A 197 -14.03 35.57 8.03
CA SER A 197 -13.09 36.70 8.20
C SER A 197 -11.91 36.61 7.23
N ALA A 198 -11.40 35.40 6.93
CA ALA A 198 -10.35 35.20 5.94
C ALA A 198 -10.84 35.50 4.52
N ALA A 199 -12.05 35.05 4.16
CA ALA A 199 -12.67 35.38 2.88
C ALA A 199 -12.91 36.90 2.71
N ALA A 200 -13.39 37.56 3.76
CA ALA A 200 -13.57 39.02 3.80
C ALA A 200 -12.24 39.75 3.56
N TYR A 201 -11.17 39.33 4.27
CA TYR A 201 -9.85 39.89 4.07
C TYR A 201 -9.30 39.64 2.66
N CYS A 202 -9.50 38.45 2.07
CA CYS A 202 -9.08 38.19 0.70
C CYS A 202 -9.75 39.13 -0.32
N LEU A 203 -11.06 39.36 -0.19
CA LEU A 203 -11.79 40.29 -1.07
C LEU A 203 -11.26 41.72 -0.96
N TRP A 204 -10.98 42.18 0.25
CA TRP A 204 -10.39 43.50 0.49
C TRP A 204 -8.93 43.59 -0.03
N PHE A 205 -8.10 42.59 0.30
CA PHE A 205 -6.66 42.58 0.00
C PHE A 205 -6.36 42.59 -1.50
N VAL A 206 -7.15 41.87 -2.31
CA VAL A 206 -7.00 41.81 -3.78
C VAL A 206 -7.09 43.20 -4.43
N VAL A 207 -7.77 44.14 -3.79
CA VAL A 207 -7.98 45.49 -4.31
C VAL A 207 -7.07 46.52 -3.63
N SER A 208 -6.78 46.34 -2.34
CA SER A 208 -6.00 47.31 -1.55
C SER A 208 -4.49 47.07 -1.55
N TYR A 209 -4.01 45.83 -1.74
CA TYR A 209 -2.59 45.43 -1.74
C TYR A 209 -1.76 45.87 -0.50
N ASP A 210 -2.41 46.22 0.62
CA ASP A 210 -1.72 46.69 1.82
C ASP A 210 -1.36 45.53 2.76
N VAL A 211 -0.06 45.21 2.78
CA VAL A 211 0.52 44.11 3.56
C VAL A 211 0.64 44.45 5.06
N SER A 212 0.58 45.72 5.45
CA SER A 212 0.74 46.13 6.85
C SER A 212 -0.38 45.60 7.76
N THR A 213 -1.56 45.38 7.19
CA THR A 213 -2.76 44.85 7.88
C THR A 213 -2.71 43.34 8.15
N LEU A 214 -1.75 42.61 7.58
CA LEU A 214 -1.61 41.16 7.77
C LEU A 214 -1.34 40.80 9.24
N TYR A 215 -0.58 41.65 9.96
CA TYR A 215 -0.35 41.47 11.40
C TYR A 215 -1.64 41.58 12.22
N LEU A 216 -2.54 42.49 11.85
CA LEU A 216 -3.84 42.63 12.50
C LEU A 216 -4.70 41.38 12.30
N GLN A 217 -4.69 40.80 11.09
CA GLN A 217 -5.39 39.54 10.82
C GLN A 217 -4.80 38.36 11.60
N LEU A 218 -3.47 38.32 11.76
CA LEU A 218 -2.82 37.33 12.62
C LEU A 218 -3.27 37.49 14.08
N LYS A 219 -3.37 38.72 14.59
CA LYS A 219 -3.88 39.03 15.94
C LYS A 219 -5.34 38.56 16.10
N LYS A 220 -6.22 38.83 15.13
CA LYS A 220 -7.61 38.33 15.09
C LYS A 220 -7.64 36.80 15.10
N LEU A 221 -6.84 36.15 14.26
CA LEU A 221 -6.76 34.68 14.19
C LEU A 221 -6.35 34.05 15.52
N VAL A 222 -5.34 34.62 16.20
CA VAL A 222 -4.90 34.13 17.53
C VAL A 222 -6.00 34.32 18.57
N ALA A 223 -6.71 35.46 18.54
CA ALA A 223 -7.83 35.72 19.44
C ALA A 223 -8.97 34.71 19.23
N ASP A 224 -9.31 34.42 17.98
CA ASP A 224 -10.36 33.47 17.60
C ASP A 224 -9.97 32.02 17.97
N LEU A 225 -8.73 31.60 17.70
CA LEU A 225 -8.21 30.26 18.05
C LEU A 225 -8.09 30.04 19.56
N ARG A 226 -7.96 31.10 20.37
CA ARG A 226 -7.90 31.00 21.84
C ARG A 226 -9.13 30.31 22.42
N VAL A 227 -10.30 30.50 21.81
CA VAL A 227 -11.55 29.87 22.23
C VAL A 227 -11.42 28.35 22.15
N PHE A 228 -10.85 27.85 21.05
CA PHE A 228 -10.56 26.42 20.88
C PHE A 228 -9.61 25.88 21.96
N PHE A 229 -8.49 26.54 22.21
CA PHE A 229 -7.49 26.08 23.19
C PHE A 229 -7.95 26.19 24.65
N ARG A 230 -8.89 27.09 24.97
CA ARG A 230 -9.47 27.22 26.31
C ARG A 230 -10.60 26.23 26.57
N ALA A 231 -11.43 25.97 25.56
CA ALA A 231 -12.58 25.09 25.69
C ALA A 231 -12.18 23.62 25.84
N PHE A 232 -11.11 23.18 25.15
CA PHE A 232 -10.66 21.80 25.23
C PHE A 232 -9.73 21.56 26.44
N PRO A 233 -9.91 20.45 27.18
CA PRO A 233 -8.95 20.07 28.20
C PRO A 233 -7.58 19.83 27.58
N LYS A 234 -6.52 20.23 28.27
CA LYS A 234 -5.12 20.09 27.78
C LYS A 234 -4.80 18.64 27.39
N SER A 235 -5.33 17.65 28.10
CA SER A 235 -5.20 16.23 27.76
C SER A 235 -5.89 15.85 26.44
N GLY A 236 -7.07 16.42 26.18
CA GLY A 236 -7.80 16.25 24.92
C GLY A 236 -7.07 16.88 23.74
N LEU A 237 -6.47 18.06 23.94
CA LEU A 237 -5.61 18.70 22.93
C LEU A 237 -4.38 17.86 22.60
N ILE A 238 -3.71 17.29 23.61
CA ILE A 238 -2.58 16.36 23.40
C ILE A 238 -3.04 15.14 22.61
N ALA A 239 -4.20 14.57 22.93
CA ALA A 239 -4.75 13.44 22.19
C ALA A 239 -5.09 13.80 20.73
N LEU A 240 -5.68 14.97 20.50
CA LEU A 240 -6.00 15.45 19.15
C LEU A 240 -4.74 15.74 18.33
N ALA A 241 -3.74 16.39 18.94
CA ALA A 241 -2.44 16.61 18.33
C ALA A 241 -1.76 15.28 17.97
N TRP A 242 -1.82 14.28 18.85
CA TRP A 242 -1.31 12.94 18.58
C TRP A 242 -2.06 12.25 17.44
N LEU A 243 -3.39 12.38 17.35
CA LEU A 243 -4.18 11.81 16.24
C LEU A 243 -3.86 12.48 14.90
N ALA A 244 -3.73 13.80 14.89
CA ALA A 244 -3.32 14.56 13.71
C ALA A 244 -1.91 14.17 13.26
N PHE A 245 -0.98 14.07 14.23
CA PHE A 245 0.39 13.61 13.99
C PHE A 245 0.43 12.16 13.48
N ASP A 246 -0.35 11.26 14.05
CA ASP A 246 -0.45 9.86 13.61
C ASP A 246 -1.08 9.74 12.21
N GLY A 247 -2.05 10.58 11.87
CA GLY A 247 -2.61 10.70 10.53
C GLY A 247 -1.58 11.19 9.52
N TRP A 248 -0.89 12.29 9.82
CA TRP A 248 0.17 12.85 8.99
C TRP A 248 1.29 11.85 8.73
N ARG A 249 1.85 11.23 9.78
CA ARG A 249 2.97 10.28 9.63
C ARG A 249 2.59 9.06 8.79
N LYS A 250 1.37 8.55 8.93
CA LYS A 250 0.85 7.43 8.10
C LYS A 250 0.73 7.85 6.63
N LYS A 251 0.23 9.06 6.36
CA LYS A 251 0.16 9.60 4.99
C LYS A 251 1.55 9.78 4.39
N ALA A 252 2.49 10.32 5.15
CA ALA A 252 3.90 10.45 4.73
C ALA A 252 4.54 9.08 4.42
N ALA A 253 4.28 8.08 5.26
CA ALA A 253 4.77 6.72 5.04
C ALA A 253 4.19 6.09 3.76
N LEU A 254 2.88 6.21 3.52
CA LEU A 254 2.25 5.71 2.28
C LEU A 254 2.81 6.41 1.04
N ASN A 255 3.00 7.72 1.08
CA ASN A 255 3.59 8.47 -0.02
C ASN A 255 5.03 8.00 -0.31
N ARG A 256 5.81 7.71 0.74
CA ARG A 256 7.16 7.17 0.59
C ARG A 256 7.17 5.78 -0.04
N LEU A 257 6.24 4.90 0.34
CA LEU A 257 6.10 3.57 -0.27
C LEU A 257 5.67 3.67 -1.75
N ARG A 258 4.72 4.56 -2.07
CA ARG A 258 4.33 4.82 -3.46
C ARG A 258 5.48 5.36 -4.30
N HIS A 259 6.32 6.21 -3.72
CA HIS A 259 7.53 6.69 -4.37
C HIS A 259 8.55 5.57 -4.63
N PHE A 260 8.71 4.63 -3.69
CA PHE A 260 9.54 3.45 -3.91
C PHE A 260 8.98 2.53 -5.00
N GLU A 261 7.67 2.32 -5.04
CA GLU A 261 7.01 1.58 -6.12
C GLU A 261 7.23 2.26 -7.48
N ALA A 262 7.07 3.59 -7.56
CA ALA A 262 7.34 4.33 -8.80
C ALA A 262 8.81 4.17 -9.26
N ARG A 263 9.76 4.12 -8.32
CA ARG A 263 11.17 3.85 -8.63
C ARG A 263 11.40 2.41 -9.12
N ASN A 264 10.70 1.43 -8.54
CA ASN A 264 10.74 0.05 -9.03
C ASN A 264 10.15 -0.04 -10.45
N CYS A 265 9.02 0.60 -10.73
CA CYS A 265 8.44 0.66 -12.08
C CYS A 265 9.41 1.29 -13.08
N GLY A 266 10.13 2.36 -12.68
CA GLY A 266 11.20 2.95 -13.48
C GLY A 266 12.29 1.93 -13.84
N PHE A 267 12.77 1.17 -12.86
CA PHE A 267 13.74 0.09 -13.10
C PHE A 267 13.19 -1.01 -14.01
N ILE A 268 11.95 -1.44 -13.82
CA ILE A 268 11.32 -2.51 -14.63
C ILE A 268 11.15 -2.09 -16.10
N ASN A 269 10.87 -0.81 -16.34
CA ASN A 269 10.79 -0.24 -17.69
C ASN A 269 12.14 -0.27 -18.42
N GLU A 270 13.26 -0.16 -17.71
CA GLU A 270 14.60 -0.24 -18.29
C GLU A 270 15.02 -1.67 -18.64
N LEU A 271 14.33 -2.68 -18.10
CA LEU A 271 14.63 -4.08 -18.39
C LEU A 271 14.10 -4.46 -19.78
N PRO A 272 14.76 -5.37 -20.51
CA PRO A 272 14.25 -5.93 -21.75
C PRO A 272 13.05 -6.86 -21.49
N ILE A 273 12.55 -7.48 -22.55
CA ILE A 273 11.39 -8.38 -22.51
C ILE A 273 11.66 -9.58 -21.60
N VAL A 274 12.85 -10.17 -21.70
CA VAL A 274 13.26 -11.34 -20.89
C VAL A 274 14.22 -10.89 -19.80
N SER A 275 13.93 -11.23 -18.55
CA SER A 275 14.80 -10.94 -17.41
C SER A 275 14.94 -12.16 -16.52
N MET A 276 16.15 -12.41 -16.04
CA MET A 276 16.46 -13.54 -15.17
C MET A 276 16.99 -13.03 -13.83
N ALA A 277 16.31 -13.33 -12.73
CA ALA A 277 16.77 -13.01 -11.38
C ALA A 277 17.63 -14.15 -10.83
N CYS A 278 18.87 -13.85 -10.48
CA CYS A 278 19.82 -14.80 -9.92
C CYS A 278 20.14 -14.52 -8.46
N GLY A 279 20.23 -15.59 -7.67
CA GLY A 279 20.66 -15.51 -6.28
C GLY A 279 20.66 -16.87 -5.60
N SER A 280 21.56 -17.06 -4.63
CA SER A 280 21.59 -18.27 -3.80
C SER A 280 20.26 -18.51 -3.08
N MET A 281 20.00 -19.76 -2.69
CA MET A 281 18.81 -20.12 -1.91
C MET A 281 18.66 -19.18 -0.70
N GLY A 282 17.44 -18.69 -0.47
CA GLY A 282 17.13 -17.74 0.62
C GLY A 282 17.35 -16.26 0.29
N LYS A 283 17.99 -15.88 -0.84
CA LYS A 283 18.19 -14.46 -1.23
C LYS A 283 16.96 -13.75 -1.81
N LYS A 284 15.75 -14.33 -1.68
CA LYS A 284 14.48 -13.74 -2.13
C LYS A 284 14.36 -13.55 -3.67
N LYS A 285 14.99 -14.41 -4.48
CA LYS A 285 14.88 -14.38 -5.95
C LYS A 285 13.43 -14.46 -6.46
N THR A 286 12.66 -15.42 -5.96
CA THR A 286 11.24 -15.61 -6.31
C THR A 286 10.39 -14.44 -5.84
N THR A 287 10.75 -13.84 -4.70
CA THR A 287 10.09 -12.64 -4.17
C THR A 287 10.34 -11.42 -5.07
N LEU A 288 11.55 -11.27 -5.60
CA LEU A 288 11.91 -10.20 -6.53
C LEU A 288 11.11 -10.32 -7.83
N ILE A 289 11.12 -11.49 -8.47
CA ILE A 289 10.37 -11.68 -9.73
C ILE A 289 8.87 -11.49 -9.51
N THR A 290 8.32 -11.97 -8.39
CA THR A 290 6.89 -11.81 -8.10
C THR A 290 6.52 -10.35 -7.89
N ASP A 291 7.37 -9.58 -7.21
CA ASP A 291 7.18 -8.13 -7.04
C ASP A 291 7.21 -7.40 -8.39
N MET A 292 8.14 -7.77 -9.29
CA MET A 292 8.24 -7.22 -10.64
C MET A 292 7.03 -7.58 -11.50
N VAL A 293 6.56 -8.82 -11.43
CA VAL A 293 5.41 -9.32 -12.19
C VAL A 293 4.14 -8.55 -11.80
N LEU A 294 3.93 -8.31 -10.50
CA LEU A 294 2.80 -7.50 -10.01
C LEU A 294 2.87 -6.06 -10.52
N SER A 295 4.04 -5.41 -10.49
CA SER A 295 4.21 -4.07 -11.06
C SER A 295 3.99 -4.06 -12.57
N GLN A 296 4.55 -5.04 -13.28
CA GLN A 296 4.46 -5.13 -14.73
C GLN A 296 3.00 -5.28 -15.19
N GLU A 297 2.18 -6.05 -14.49
CA GLU A 297 0.75 -6.17 -14.77
C GLU A 297 0.03 -4.82 -14.72
N VAL A 298 0.36 -3.98 -13.72
CA VAL A 298 -0.19 -2.62 -13.59
C VAL A 298 0.36 -1.69 -14.66
N MET A 299 1.66 -1.77 -14.94
CA MET A 299 2.34 -0.95 -15.95
C MET A 299 1.80 -1.23 -17.35
N VAL A 300 1.51 -2.49 -17.68
CA VAL A 300 0.85 -2.89 -18.94
C VAL A 300 -0.50 -2.19 -19.09
N ARG A 301 -1.35 -2.22 -18.05
CA ARG A 301 -2.65 -1.53 -18.08
C ARG A 301 -2.50 -0.01 -18.18
N GLN A 302 -1.54 0.57 -17.46
CA GLN A 302 -1.26 2.01 -17.55
C GLN A 302 -0.78 2.43 -18.93
N LYS A 303 0.07 1.63 -19.58
CA LYS A 303 0.54 1.90 -20.94
C LYS A 303 -0.60 1.74 -21.97
N ALA A 304 -1.46 0.74 -21.82
CA ALA A 304 -2.67 0.62 -22.63
C ALA A 304 -3.57 1.85 -22.49
N LEU A 305 -3.83 2.32 -21.26
CA LEU A 305 -4.61 3.54 -21.01
C LEU A 305 -3.98 4.77 -21.66
N LYS A 306 -2.65 4.91 -21.58
CA LYS A 306 -1.93 6.02 -22.21
C LYS A 306 -2.13 6.01 -23.74
N ILE A 307 -2.02 4.84 -24.38
CA ILE A 307 -2.26 4.69 -25.82
C ILE A 307 -3.71 5.04 -26.18
N LEU A 308 -4.68 4.66 -25.34
CA LEU A 308 -6.09 5.05 -25.54
C LEU A 308 -6.27 6.56 -25.53
N GLN A 309 -5.71 7.24 -24.52
CA GLN A 309 -5.79 8.70 -24.39
C GLN A 309 -5.08 9.43 -25.54
N GLU A 310 -3.91 8.95 -25.95
CA GLU A 310 -3.16 9.52 -27.09
C GLU A 310 -3.92 9.38 -28.41
N ASN A 311 -4.62 8.25 -28.64
CA ASN A 311 -5.41 8.03 -29.85
C ASN A 311 -6.78 8.74 -29.82
N ASP A 312 -7.41 8.86 -28.65
CA ASP A 312 -8.64 9.65 -28.46
C ASP A 312 -8.41 11.12 -28.89
N LEU A 313 -7.29 11.71 -28.46
CA LEU A 313 -6.91 13.08 -28.81
C LEU A 313 -6.64 13.31 -30.31
N LYS A 314 -6.32 12.26 -31.08
CA LYS A 314 -6.16 12.39 -32.54
C LYS A 314 -7.47 12.73 -33.23
N PHE A 315 -8.60 12.22 -32.70
CA PHE A 315 -9.95 12.49 -33.21
C PHE A 315 -10.91 12.90 -32.08
N PRO A 316 -10.85 14.15 -31.58
CA PRO A 316 -11.60 14.58 -30.39
C PRO A 316 -13.12 14.54 -30.55
N CYS A 317 -13.63 14.65 -31.78
CA CYS A 317 -15.07 14.65 -32.06
C CYS A 317 -15.61 13.24 -32.37
N PHE A 318 -14.76 12.21 -32.37
CA PHE A 318 -15.20 10.85 -32.62
C PHE A 318 -15.93 10.27 -31.38
N PRO A 319 -17.08 9.59 -31.55
CA PRO A 319 -17.84 9.04 -30.43
C PRO A 319 -17.22 7.74 -29.87
N TRP A 320 -16.09 7.86 -29.18
CA TRP A 320 -15.30 6.74 -28.63
C TRP A 320 -16.10 5.82 -27.70
N ILE A 321 -16.96 6.36 -26.84
CA ILE A 321 -17.77 5.55 -25.90
C ILE A 321 -18.68 4.56 -26.65
N CYS A 322 -19.22 4.95 -27.81
CA CYS A 322 -20.02 4.04 -28.63
C CYS A 322 -19.17 2.90 -29.18
N PHE A 323 -17.95 3.22 -29.64
CA PHE A 323 -16.97 2.24 -30.10
C PHE A 323 -16.56 1.25 -29.02
N GLU A 324 -16.26 1.75 -27.83
CA GLU A 324 -15.91 0.96 -26.65
C GLU A 324 -17.04 0.02 -26.20
N LYS A 325 -18.30 0.48 -26.25
CA LYS A 325 -19.47 -0.31 -25.87
C LYS A 325 -19.75 -1.43 -26.87
N GLU A 326 -19.64 -1.16 -28.17
CA GLU A 326 -19.78 -2.19 -29.20
C GLU A 326 -18.68 -3.26 -29.04
N LEU A 327 -17.42 -2.84 -28.89
CA LEU A 327 -16.29 -3.75 -28.68
C LEU A 327 -16.47 -4.59 -27.41
N ARG A 328 -16.92 -3.99 -26.30
CA ARG A 328 -17.21 -4.72 -25.05
C ARG A 328 -18.33 -5.75 -25.23
N ALA A 329 -19.37 -5.43 -26.00
CA ALA A 329 -20.43 -6.38 -26.34
C ALA A 329 -19.89 -7.56 -27.17
N CYS A 330 -19.05 -7.28 -28.18
CA CYS A 330 -18.39 -8.33 -28.98
C CYS A 330 -17.48 -9.25 -28.13
N ILE A 331 -16.77 -8.69 -27.16
CA ILE A 331 -15.98 -9.46 -26.19
C ILE A 331 -16.90 -10.35 -25.33
N GLY A 332 -18.02 -9.80 -24.83
CA GLY A 332 -19.01 -10.55 -24.05
C GLY A 332 -19.64 -11.72 -24.82
N HIS A 333 -19.89 -11.53 -26.12
CA HIS A 333 -20.38 -12.59 -27.02
C HIS A 333 -19.28 -13.55 -27.52
N LYS A 334 -18.02 -13.35 -27.12
CA LYS A 334 -16.85 -14.12 -27.58
C LYS A 334 -16.62 -14.08 -29.09
N THR A 335 -17.13 -13.07 -29.80
CA THR A 335 -16.78 -12.84 -31.20
C THR A 335 -15.38 -12.22 -31.31
N VAL A 336 -14.96 -11.46 -30.29
CA VAL A 336 -13.61 -10.93 -30.12
C VAL A 336 -13.00 -11.53 -28.86
N TYR A 337 -11.91 -12.26 -28.98
CA TYR A 337 -11.30 -13.03 -27.88
C TYR A 337 -9.76 -12.95 -27.83
N ASN A 338 -9.11 -12.42 -28.86
CA ASN A 338 -7.67 -12.19 -28.92
C ASN A 338 -7.34 -10.97 -29.81
N LEU A 339 -6.10 -10.49 -29.82
CA LEU A 339 -5.67 -9.34 -30.62
C LEU A 339 -5.89 -9.57 -32.11
N ALA A 340 -5.70 -10.80 -32.62
CA ALA A 340 -5.98 -11.11 -34.01
C ALA A 340 -7.47 -10.90 -34.37
N SER A 341 -8.39 -11.37 -33.52
CA SER A 341 -9.83 -11.19 -33.72
C SER A 341 -10.25 -9.72 -33.66
N VAL A 342 -9.58 -8.90 -32.82
CA VAL A 342 -9.78 -7.44 -32.79
C VAL A 342 -9.45 -6.82 -34.15
N LYS A 343 -8.30 -7.18 -34.75
CA LYS A 343 -7.92 -6.70 -36.08
C LYS A 343 -8.94 -7.09 -37.13
N THR A 344 -9.39 -8.35 -37.12
CA THR A 344 -10.43 -8.80 -38.07
C THR A 344 -11.75 -8.05 -37.91
N TRP A 345 -12.13 -7.70 -36.67
CA TRP A 345 -13.33 -6.93 -36.39
C TRP A 345 -13.23 -5.50 -36.93
N VAL A 346 -12.10 -4.81 -36.70
CA VAL A 346 -11.88 -3.45 -37.25
C VAL A 346 -11.79 -3.47 -38.77
N ALA A 347 -11.09 -4.45 -39.36
CA ALA A 347 -10.99 -4.61 -40.81
C ALA A 347 -12.36 -4.85 -41.46
N LEU A 348 -13.22 -5.65 -40.82
CA LEU A 348 -14.60 -5.84 -41.28
C LEU A 348 -15.40 -4.53 -41.25
N LYS A 349 -15.20 -3.71 -40.22
CA LYS A 349 -15.85 -2.40 -40.08
C LYS A 349 -15.37 -1.42 -41.16
N ARG A 350 -14.06 -1.40 -41.46
CA ARG A 350 -13.47 -0.66 -42.57
C ARG A 350 -14.08 -1.06 -43.91
N LYS A 351 -14.10 -2.37 -44.22
CA LYS A 351 -14.68 -2.89 -45.47
C LYS A 351 -16.15 -2.52 -45.65
N ARG A 352 -16.95 -2.59 -44.58
CA ARG A 352 -18.37 -2.19 -44.60
C ARG A 352 -18.54 -0.69 -44.86
N PHE A 353 -17.68 0.14 -44.27
CA PHE A 353 -17.70 1.57 -44.49
C PHE A 353 -17.31 1.92 -45.93
N GLU A 354 -16.26 1.32 -46.48
CA GLU A 354 -15.84 1.52 -47.87
C GLU A 354 -16.93 1.10 -48.87
N THR A 355 -17.65 0.01 -48.57
CA THR A 355 -18.71 -0.53 -49.45
C THR A 355 -19.98 0.32 -49.43
N HIS A 356 -20.44 0.72 -48.24
CA HIS A 356 -21.76 1.36 -48.07
C HIS A 356 -21.71 2.87 -47.86
N LYS A 357 -20.53 3.42 -47.53
CA LYS A 357 -20.30 4.83 -47.15
C LYS A 357 -21.24 5.35 -46.05
N ASP A 358 -21.74 4.45 -45.20
CA ASP A 358 -22.68 4.78 -44.12
C ASP A 358 -21.93 5.09 -42.82
N ALA A 359 -21.63 6.38 -42.61
CA ALA A 359 -21.00 6.88 -41.39
C ALA A 359 -21.91 6.75 -40.15
N LYS A 360 -23.24 6.74 -40.31
CA LYS A 360 -24.18 6.66 -39.19
C LYS A 360 -24.12 5.29 -38.52
N ARG A 361 -24.01 4.21 -39.30
CA ARG A 361 -23.89 2.85 -38.77
C ARG A 361 -22.46 2.45 -38.41
N GLN A 362 -21.49 2.75 -39.27
CA GLN A 362 -20.11 2.26 -39.07
C GLN A 362 -19.23 3.21 -38.25
N LEU A 363 -19.53 4.51 -38.19
CA LEU A 363 -18.77 5.51 -37.44
C LEU A 363 -19.64 6.24 -36.39
N TYR A 364 -20.79 5.65 -36.04
CA TYR A 364 -21.72 6.14 -35.02
C TYR A 364 -22.18 7.60 -35.24
N GLY A 365 -22.28 8.04 -36.49
CA GLY A 365 -22.70 9.40 -36.84
C GLY A 365 -21.58 10.44 -36.80
N TYR A 366 -20.31 10.01 -36.81
CA TYR A 366 -19.17 10.90 -37.01
C TYR A 366 -19.24 11.60 -38.38
N ASP A 367 -19.07 12.93 -38.37
CA ASP A 367 -19.11 13.77 -39.56
C ASP A 367 -17.72 13.84 -40.23
N CYS A 368 -17.50 12.96 -41.20
CA CYS A 368 -16.23 12.81 -41.91
C CYS A 368 -15.88 14.05 -42.75
N GLU A 369 -16.87 14.79 -43.25
CA GLU A 369 -16.64 15.96 -44.10
C GLU A 369 -16.18 17.16 -43.28
N ARG A 370 -16.79 17.36 -42.11
CA ARG A 370 -16.46 18.47 -41.23
C ARG A 370 -15.14 18.30 -40.48
N TYR A 371 -14.87 17.08 -40.00
CA TYR A 371 -13.73 16.83 -39.10
C TYR A 371 -12.55 16.13 -39.76
N GLY A 372 -12.72 15.60 -40.98
CA GLY A 372 -11.69 14.86 -41.68
C GLY A 372 -11.49 13.43 -41.16
N MET A 373 -10.79 12.61 -41.93
CA MET A 373 -10.52 11.20 -41.61
C MET A 373 -9.03 10.92 -41.37
N THR A 374 -8.15 11.86 -41.68
CA THR A 374 -6.71 11.72 -41.50
C THR A 374 -6.20 12.66 -40.42
N PHE A 375 -5.25 12.16 -39.63
CA PHE A 375 -4.53 12.92 -38.63
C PHE A 375 -3.05 12.97 -39.01
N ARG A 376 -2.47 14.17 -39.00
CA ARG A 376 -1.05 14.38 -39.30
C ARG A 376 -0.32 14.82 -38.03
N ASP A 377 0.66 14.04 -37.59
CA ASP A 377 1.47 14.33 -36.40
C ASP A 377 2.65 15.29 -36.69
N GLY A 378 2.83 15.65 -37.97
CA GLY A 378 3.93 16.46 -38.49
C GLY A 378 4.96 15.67 -39.30
N ILE A 379 5.03 14.35 -39.09
CA ILE A 379 5.96 13.43 -39.77
C ILE A 379 5.18 12.38 -40.57
N ASN A 380 4.24 11.71 -39.92
CA ASN A 380 3.39 10.67 -40.47
C ASN A 380 1.93 11.13 -40.54
N GLU A 381 1.22 10.56 -41.50
CA GLU A 381 -0.23 10.67 -41.61
C GLU A 381 -0.86 9.33 -41.19
N SER A 382 -1.86 9.38 -40.31
CA SER A 382 -2.60 8.23 -39.81
C SER A 382 -4.06 8.35 -40.22
N ASP A 383 -4.63 7.31 -40.84
CA ASP A 383 -6.06 7.26 -41.13
C ASP A 383 -6.88 6.87 -39.90
N LEU A 384 -8.15 7.27 -39.86
CA LEU A 384 -9.07 6.99 -38.76
C LEU A 384 -9.13 5.49 -38.46
N PHE A 385 -9.21 4.62 -39.46
CA PHE A 385 -9.34 3.19 -39.21
C PHE A 385 -8.06 2.54 -38.67
N ASP A 386 -6.87 3.09 -38.99
CA ASP A 386 -5.61 2.63 -38.41
C ASP A 386 -5.52 3.02 -36.92
N VAL A 387 -6.01 4.22 -36.60
CA VAL A 387 -6.14 4.68 -35.21
C VAL A 387 -7.20 3.87 -34.46
N LEU A 388 -8.34 3.53 -35.10
CA LEU A 388 -9.36 2.65 -34.50
C LEU A 388 -8.83 1.24 -34.22
N GLU A 389 -8.00 0.67 -35.11
CA GLU A 389 -7.35 -0.64 -34.85
C GLU A 389 -6.43 -0.55 -33.63
N THR A 390 -5.56 0.46 -33.60
CA THR A 390 -4.62 0.68 -32.49
C THR A 390 -5.37 0.89 -31.17
N TYR A 391 -6.42 1.71 -31.20
CA TYR A 391 -7.28 1.96 -30.05
C TYR A 391 -7.99 0.67 -29.59
N ALA A 392 -8.59 -0.09 -30.50
CA ALA A 392 -9.30 -1.32 -30.17
C ALA A 392 -8.37 -2.37 -29.53
N LEU A 393 -7.15 -2.52 -30.05
CA LEU A 393 -6.13 -3.41 -29.49
C LEU A 393 -5.75 -2.99 -28.07
N ALA A 394 -5.46 -1.71 -27.85
CA ALA A 394 -5.14 -1.19 -26.52
C ALA A 394 -6.32 -1.33 -25.55
N TYR A 395 -7.55 -1.10 -26.03
CA TYR A 395 -8.77 -1.21 -25.22
C TYR A 395 -9.03 -2.65 -24.81
N PHE A 396 -8.81 -3.61 -25.71
CA PHE A 396 -8.90 -5.04 -25.40
C PHE A 396 -7.94 -5.41 -24.26
N VAL A 397 -6.66 -5.03 -24.36
CA VAL A 397 -5.68 -5.28 -23.28
C VAL A 397 -6.05 -4.58 -21.98
N TYR A 398 -6.60 -3.36 -22.06
CA TYR A 398 -6.98 -2.57 -20.89
C TYR A 398 -8.17 -3.17 -20.14
N VAL A 399 -9.22 -3.62 -20.83
CA VAL A 399 -10.49 -4.04 -20.20
C VAL A 399 -10.46 -5.47 -19.70
N VAL A 400 -9.51 -6.30 -20.15
CA VAL A 400 -9.38 -7.71 -19.69
C VAL A 400 -9.33 -7.77 -18.16
N GLU A 401 -10.41 -8.31 -17.58
CA GLU A 401 -10.55 -8.40 -16.14
C GLU A 401 -9.72 -9.55 -15.54
N SER A 402 -9.38 -10.56 -16.35
CA SER A 402 -8.56 -11.67 -15.89
C SER A 402 -7.16 -11.21 -15.51
N SER A 403 -6.41 -12.06 -14.80
CA SER A 403 -5.01 -11.73 -14.51
C SER A 403 -4.25 -11.67 -15.84
N LEU A 404 -3.41 -10.65 -16.02
CA LEU A 404 -2.49 -10.63 -17.17
C LEU A 404 -1.23 -11.46 -16.89
N ILE A 405 -1.19 -12.19 -15.77
CA ILE A 405 -0.05 -13.00 -15.34
C ILE A 405 -0.33 -14.45 -15.68
N VAL A 406 0.66 -15.10 -16.30
CA VAL A 406 0.70 -16.54 -16.54
C VAL A 406 1.94 -17.09 -15.84
N ALA A 407 1.78 -18.05 -14.93
CA ALA A 407 2.88 -18.51 -14.07
C ALA A 407 2.82 -20.00 -13.74
N ASN A 408 3.99 -20.63 -13.54
CA ASN A 408 4.08 -22.01 -13.03
C ASN A 408 3.91 -22.11 -11.50
N TYR A 409 3.67 -20.97 -10.84
CA TYR A 409 3.33 -20.88 -9.43
C TYR A 409 2.21 -19.85 -9.22
N SER A 410 1.45 -19.99 -8.14
CA SER A 410 0.30 -19.11 -7.90
C SER A 410 0.74 -17.70 -7.47
N VAL A 411 0.25 -16.68 -8.18
CA VAL A 411 0.42 -15.26 -7.85
C VAL A 411 -0.96 -14.61 -7.73
N ARG A 412 -1.25 -14.00 -6.57
CA ARG A 412 -2.52 -13.31 -6.30
C ARG A 412 -2.43 -11.82 -6.65
N THR A 413 -3.41 -11.33 -7.41
CA THR A 413 -3.58 -9.92 -7.79
C THR A 413 -4.83 -9.33 -7.15
N ASP A 414 -4.77 -8.07 -6.71
CA ASP A 414 -5.91 -7.38 -6.05
C ASP A 414 -6.38 -6.15 -6.87
N ASN A 415 -6.14 -6.19 -8.19
CA ASN A 415 -6.57 -5.14 -9.11
C ASN A 415 -8.09 -5.22 -9.29
N ALA A 416 -8.77 -4.07 -9.21
CA ALA A 416 -10.22 -4.01 -9.39
C ALA A 416 -10.58 -3.02 -10.51
N LEU A 417 -11.51 -3.43 -11.38
CA LEU A 417 -12.10 -2.57 -12.40
C LEU A 417 -13.30 -1.83 -11.78
N LEU A 418 -13.29 -0.50 -11.82
CA LEU A 418 -14.39 0.36 -11.40
C LEU A 418 -15.20 0.73 -12.64
N ASP A 419 -16.46 0.28 -12.73
CA ASP A 419 -17.35 0.61 -13.84
C ASP A 419 -18.58 1.38 -13.34
N GLY A 420 -18.84 2.52 -13.98
CA GLY A 420 -20.02 3.37 -13.77
C GLY A 420 -20.97 3.39 -14.97
N GLY A 421 -20.77 2.53 -15.98
CA GLY A 421 -21.56 2.45 -17.22
C GLY A 421 -20.95 3.16 -18.44
N ASN A 422 -19.77 3.75 -18.28
CA ASN A 422 -19.03 4.50 -19.32
C ASN A 422 -17.62 3.89 -19.48
N PHE A 423 -16.58 4.73 -19.44
CA PHE A 423 -15.20 4.27 -19.44
C PHE A 423 -14.84 3.67 -18.07
N PRO A 424 -14.31 2.44 -18.01
CA PRO A 424 -14.00 1.77 -16.76
C PRO A 424 -12.60 2.18 -16.27
N LEU A 425 -12.39 2.28 -14.96
CA LEU A 425 -11.10 2.69 -14.39
C LEU A 425 -10.50 1.62 -13.50
N TRP A 426 -9.21 1.34 -13.68
CA TRP A 426 -8.50 0.40 -12.81
C TRP A 426 -8.02 1.03 -11.51
N LEU A 427 -8.32 0.35 -10.41
CA LEU A 427 -7.81 0.66 -9.09
C LEU A 427 -6.64 -0.27 -8.73
N SER A 428 -5.42 0.20 -9.01
CA SER A 428 -4.18 -0.59 -8.96
C SER A 428 -3.22 -0.25 -7.80
N ASP A 429 -3.64 0.61 -6.86
CA ASP A 429 -2.78 0.97 -5.70
C ASP A 429 -2.60 -0.22 -4.75
N PHE A 430 -1.37 -0.71 -4.59
CA PHE A 430 -1.01 -1.84 -3.71
C PHE A 430 -1.15 -1.56 -2.22
N PHE A 431 -1.19 -0.28 -1.80
CA PHE A 431 -1.14 0.10 -0.37
C PHE A 431 -2.50 0.43 0.23
N SER A 432 -3.57 0.24 -0.54
CA SER A 432 -4.95 0.54 -0.18
C SER A 432 -5.67 -0.71 0.34
N GLY A 433 -6.90 -0.56 0.84
CA GLY A 433 -7.60 -1.62 1.61
C GLY A 433 -7.86 -2.93 0.84
N GLY A 434 -8.38 -3.93 1.54
CA GLY A 434 -8.69 -5.24 0.94
C GLY A 434 -9.74 -5.14 -0.17
N ARG A 435 -9.55 -5.92 -1.23
CA ARG A 435 -10.38 -5.98 -2.44
C ARG A 435 -10.61 -7.43 -2.82
N GLU A 436 -11.54 -7.64 -3.75
CA GLU A 436 -11.61 -8.90 -4.46
C GLU A 436 -10.27 -9.19 -5.15
N SER A 437 -9.84 -10.44 -5.02
CA SER A 437 -8.53 -10.88 -5.47
C SER A 437 -8.68 -11.99 -6.50
N ARG A 438 -7.84 -11.98 -7.52
CA ARG A 438 -7.74 -13.01 -8.56
C ARG A 438 -6.38 -13.69 -8.47
N HIS A 439 -6.21 -14.82 -9.14
CA HIS A 439 -4.93 -15.51 -9.24
C HIS A 439 -4.45 -15.53 -10.68
N ALA A 440 -3.13 -15.65 -10.85
CA ALA A 440 -2.49 -15.86 -12.15
C ALA A 440 -3.05 -17.10 -12.85
N HIS A 441 -3.02 -17.08 -14.18
CA HIS A 441 -3.31 -18.25 -14.98
C HIS A 441 -2.19 -19.27 -14.86
N ILE A 442 -2.55 -20.55 -14.88
CA ILE A 442 -1.59 -21.65 -14.87
C ILE A 442 -0.80 -21.59 -16.19
N LEU A 443 0.53 -21.55 -16.07
CA LEU A 443 1.41 -21.61 -17.22
C LEU A 443 1.40 -23.01 -17.84
N ASP A 444 0.81 -23.09 -19.02
CA ASP A 444 0.94 -24.22 -19.92
C ASP A 444 2.13 -23.96 -20.85
N PHE A 445 3.21 -24.73 -20.67
CA PHE A 445 4.44 -24.55 -21.43
C PHE A 445 4.27 -24.83 -22.93
N ASP A 446 3.31 -25.66 -23.34
CA ASP A 446 3.05 -25.93 -24.77
C ASP A 446 2.54 -24.71 -25.53
N VAL A 447 2.01 -23.70 -24.82
CA VAL A 447 1.60 -22.43 -25.42
C VAL A 447 2.81 -21.57 -25.78
N LEU A 448 3.94 -21.77 -25.09
CA LEU A 448 5.21 -21.07 -25.35
C LEU A 448 6.14 -21.84 -26.31
N ARG A 449 5.82 -23.10 -26.62
CA ARG A 449 6.61 -23.95 -27.53
C ARG A 449 6.12 -23.77 -28.96
N LEU A 450 7.00 -23.31 -29.85
CA LEU A 450 6.70 -23.15 -31.29
C LEU A 450 6.90 -24.44 -32.09
N GLY A 451 7.69 -25.37 -31.57
CA GLY A 451 8.03 -26.64 -32.21
C GLY A 451 7.09 -27.76 -31.75
N LYS A 452 7.69 -28.90 -31.40
CA LYS A 452 6.92 -30.02 -30.85
C LYS A 452 6.37 -29.70 -29.46
N LYS A 453 5.19 -30.24 -29.17
CA LYS A 453 4.45 -30.04 -27.92
C LYS A 453 4.46 -31.33 -27.12
N VAL A 454 4.44 -31.24 -25.79
CA VAL A 454 4.34 -32.43 -24.94
C VAL A 454 2.96 -33.05 -25.07
N LEU A 455 1.92 -32.22 -25.21
CA LEU A 455 0.56 -32.65 -25.54
C LEU A 455 0.28 -32.36 -27.03
N GLU A 456 0.18 -33.42 -27.83
CA GLU A 456 0.12 -33.33 -29.30
C GLU A 456 -0.99 -32.39 -29.81
N ASN A 457 -2.21 -32.51 -29.26
CA ASN A 457 -3.39 -31.74 -29.67
C ASN A 457 -3.86 -30.78 -28.57
N ASN A 458 -2.95 -29.95 -28.05
CA ASN A 458 -3.32 -28.97 -27.05
C ASN A 458 -4.19 -27.85 -27.63
N SER A 459 -5.46 -27.79 -27.19
CA SER A 459 -6.43 -26.77 -27.56
C SER A 459 -6.00 -25.32 -27.28
N ARG A 460 -5.05 -25.11 -26.35
CA ARG A 460 -4.55 -23.79 -25.95
C ARG A 460 -3.31 -23.35 -26.73
N ALA A 461 -2.73 -24.23 -27.54
CA ALA A 461 -1.48 -23.88 -28.21
C ALA A 461 -1.67 -22.71 -29.18
N GLY A 462 -0.75 -21.73 -29.11
CA GLY A 462 -0.84 -20.49 -29.90
C GLY A 462 -1.82 -19.45 -29.36
N SER A 463 -2.44 -19.67 -28.18
CA SER A 463 -3.41 -18.72 -27.62
C SER A 463 -2.80 -17.54 -26.86
N PHE A 464 -1.53 -17.63 -26.45
CA PHE A 464 -0.87 -16.57 -25.68
C PHE A 464 -0.30 -15.50 -26.61
N GLU A 465 -0.83 -14.29 -26.53
CA GLU A 465 -0.41 -13.16 -27.36
C GLU A 465 0.27 -12.05 -26.53
N PHE A 466 -0.31 -11.69 -25.38
CA PHE A 466 0.16 -10.62 -24.49
C PHE A 466 0.05 -11.02 -23.01
N GLY A 467 0.82 -10.34 -22.15
CA GLY A 467 0.80 -10.53 -20.70
C GLY A 467 2.20 -10.66 -20.10
N VAL A 468 2.24 -11.11 -18.85
CA VAL A 468 3.46 -11.29 -18.07
C VAL A 468 3.63 -12.77 -17.75
N VAL A 469 4.70 -13.37 -18.25
CA VAL A 469 5.07 -14.76 -17.96
C VAL A 469 6.03 -14.77 -16.78
N ALA A 470 5.72 -15.55 -15.74
CA ALA A 470 6.57 -15.74 -14.57
C ALA A 470 6.94 -17.21 -14.41
N ILE A 471 8.23 -17.54 -14.46
CA ILE A 471 8.72 -18.91 -14.35
C ILE A 471 9.69 -18.99 -13.17
N THR A 472 9.33 -19.76 -12.14
CA THR A 472 10.28 -20.11 -11.09
C THR A 472 11.01 -21.40 -11.44
N GLU A 473 12.30 -21.46 -11.11
CA GLU A 473 13.20 -22.60 -11.33
C GLU A 473 13.28 -23.03 -12.81
N VAL A 474 13.45 -22.06 -13.70
CA VAL A 474 13.46 -22.29 -15.16
C VAL A 474 14.55 -23.29 -15.59
N GLY A 475 15.67 -23.36 -14.88
CA GLY A 475 16.73 -24.34 -15.15
C GLY A 475 16.30 -25.78 -14.92
N LYS A 476 15.34 -26.06 -14.02
CA LYS A 476 14.81 -27.42 -13.83
C LYS A 476 13.90 -27.87 -14.99
N GLU A 477 13.19 -26.93 -15.61
CA GLU A 477 12.34 -27.19 -16.78
C GLU A 477 13.18 -27.32 -18.06
N ARG A 478 14.19 -26.45 -18.21
CA ARG A 478 14.97 -26.35 -19.45
C ARG A 478 16.23 -27.22 -19.46
N GLY A 479 16.81 -27.49 -18.30
CA GLY A 479 18.10 -28.16 -18.16
C GLY A 479 19.28 -27.31 -18.63
N ASN A 480 20.48 -27.71 -18.20
CA ASN A 480 21.73 -27.13 -18.70
C ASN A 480 22.25 -27.89 -19.93
N ASN A 481 23.14 -27.26 -20.71
CA ASN A 481 23.83 -27.86 -21.85
C ASN A 481 24.52 -29.20 -21.52
N LEU A 482 25.01 -29.37 -20.29
CA LEU A 482 25.62 -30.63 -19.83
C LEU A 482 24.59 -31.76 -19.69
N GLU A 483 23.45 -31.47 -19.09
CA GLU A 483 22.34 -32.42 -18.88
C GLU A 483 21.69 -32.79 -20.22
N LEU A 484 21.61 -31.82 -21.13
CA LEU A 484 21.03 -32.01 -22.46
C LEU A 484 22.01 -32.62 -23.49
N LYS A 485 23.21 -33.08 -23.11
CA LYS A 485 24.19 -33.63 -24.07
C LYS A 485 23.64 -34.82 -24.86
N GLU A 486 22.91 -35.70 -24.20
CA GLU A 486 22.38 -36.94 -24.79
C GLU A 486 21.08 -36.71 -25.59
N VAL A 487 20.39 -35.59 -25.36
CA VAL A 487 19.14 -35.25 -26.04
C VAL A 487 19.42 -34.79 -27.47
N LYS A 488 18.78 -35.41 -28.47
CA LYS A 488 18.95 -35.08 -29.89
C LYS A 488 17.71 -34.35 -30.45
N LYS A 489 17.93 -33.39 -31.36
CA LYS A 489 16.84 -32.62 -31.98
C LYS A 489 15.93 -33.47 -32.90
N GLY A 490 16.47 -34.51 -33.52
CA GLY A 490 15.77 -35.35 -34.50
C GLY A 490 14.85 -36.42 -33.91
N THR A 491 14.70 -36.53 -32.58
CA THR A 491 13.83 -37.53 -31.98
C THR A 491 12.35 -37.27 -32.27
N ALA A 492 11.56 -38.34 -32.35
CA ALA A 492 10.10 -38.27 -32.51
C ALA A 492 9.44 -37.60 -31.29
N GLU A 493 9.89 -37.95 -30.09
CA GLU A 493 9.40 -37.38 -28.82
C GLU A 493 9.82 -35.93 -28.62
N THR A 494 8.95 -35.17 -27.95
CA THR A 494 9.18 -33.76 -27.61
C THR A 494 10.26 -33.62 -26.55
N ASN A 495 11.20 -32.71 -26.78
CA ASN A 495 12.30 -32.41 -25.88
C ASN A 495 12.71 -30.93 -25.96
N GLN A 496 13.58 -30.52 -25.05
CA GLN A 496 14.02 -29.14 -24.89
C GLN A 496 14.82 -28.60 -26.10
N LYS A 497 15.28 -29.45 -27.02
CA LYS A 497 15.99 -29.04 -28.25
C LYS A 497 15.09 -28.94 -29.48
N ASN A 498 13.94 -29.61 -29.50
CA ASN A 498 13.01 -29.66 -30.64
C ASN A 498 11.68 -28.91 -30.41
N ASP A 499 11.47 -28.37 -29.21
CA ASP A 499 10.28 -27.60 -28.84
C ASP A 499 10.32 -26.11 -29.25
N LEU A 500 11.48 -25.62 -29.70
CA LEU A 500 11.72 -24.24 -30.17
C LEU A 500 11.32 -23.15 -29.15
N PHE A 501 11.34 -23.44 -27.86
CA PHE A 501 11.04 -22.46 -26.80
C PHE A 501 11.99 -21.25 -26.83
N ASN A 502 13.29 -21.49 -27.09
CA ASN A 502 14.27 -20.39 -27.20
C ASN A 502 13.95 -19.46 -28.39
N SER A 503 13.42 -20.00 -29.48
CA SER A 503 12.99 -19.20 -30.63
C SER A 503 11.75 -18.37 -30.29
N TRP A 504 10.84 -18.91 -29.48
CA TRP A 504 9.70 -18.14 -28.97
C TRP A 504 10.17 -16.92 -28.15
N LEU A 505 11.14 -17.08 -27.25
CA LEU A 505 11.70 -15.96 -26.47
C LEU A 505 12.28 -14.85 -27.38
N LYS A 506 12.90 -15.22 -28.50
CA LYS A 506 13.44 -14.26 -29.48
C LYS A 506 12.34 -13.50 -30.23
N MET A 507 11.21 -14.13 -30.51
CA MET A 507 10.15 -13.58 -31.37
C MET A 507 8.93 -13.06 -30.62
N CYS A 508 8.79 -13.34 -29.32
CA CYS A 508 7.60 -13.00 -28.52
C CYS A 508 7.28 -11.50 -28.49
N ARG A 509 8.23 -10.62 -28.83
CA ARG A 509 7.96 -9.19 -29.05
C ARG A 509 6.90 -8.94 -30.13
N HIS A 510 6.94 -9.72 -31.20
CA HIS A 510 6.14 -9.48 -32.41
C HIS A 510 4.68 -9.90 -32.24
N SER A 511 4.35 -10.75 -31.27
CA SER A 511 2.97 -11.23 -31.07
C SER A 511 2.02 -10.13 -30.59
N ALA A 512 2.51 -9.18 -29.79
CA ALA A 512 1.67 -8.13 -29.19
C ALA A 512 2.40 -6.78 -29.08
N THR A 513 2.91 -6.27 -30.20
CA THR A 513 3.35 -4.87 -30.28
C THR A 513 2.18 -4.00 -30.72
N ILE A 514 1.79 -3.03 -29.88
CA ILE A 514 0.75 -2.04 -30.18
C ILE A 514 1.41 -0.66 -30.07
N ASP A 515 1.33 0.14 -31.13
CA ASP A 515 1.95 1.48 -31.19
C ASP A 515 3.43 1.49 -30.79
N GLY A 516 4.20 0.53 -31.32
CA GLY A 516 5.63 0.36 -31.06
C GLY A 516 5.99 -0.21 -29.66
N PHE A 517 5.02 -0.39 -28.76
CA PHE A 517 5.24 -0.94 -27.42
C PHE A 517 4.89 -2.43 -27.34
N PRO A 518 5.80 -3.31 -26.86
CA PRO A 518 5.50 -4.72 -26.68
C PRO A 518 4.77 -5.00 -25.36
N PHE A 519 3.62 -5.65 -25.45
CA PHE A 519 2.76 -6.01 -24.32
C PHE A 519 3.09 -7.39 -23.72
N VAL A 520 4.31 -7.88 -23.92
CA VAL A 520 4.81 -9.15 -23.38
C VAL A 520 6.06 -8.91 -22.54
N LYS A 521 6.12 -9.54 -21.36
CA LYS A 521 7.34 -9.64 -20.54
C LYS A 521 7.47 -11.02 -19.93
N VAL A 522 8.72 -11.48 -19.80
CA VAL A 522 9.07 -12.79 -19.24
C VAL A 522 10.05 -12.58 -18.10
N PHE A 523 9.64 -12.96 -16.89
CA PHE A 523 10.49 -12.98 -15.71
C PHE A 523 10.77 -14.42 -15.31
N THR A 524 12.04 -14.74 -15.11
CA THR A 524 12.49 -16.05 -14.67
C THR A 524 13.37 -15.93 -13.43
N ASP A 525 13.39 -16.95 -12.57
CA ASP A 525 14.39 -17.04 -11.51
C ASP A 525 15.28 -18.28 -11.62
N GLU A 526 16.52 -18.13 -11.19
CA GLU A 526 17.49 -19.22 -11.11
C GLU A 526 18.52 -18.98 -9.99
N GLN A 527 19.22 -20.02 -9.55
CA GLN A 527 20.30 -19.91 -8.58
C GLN A 527 21.59 -19.39 -9.23
N ARG A 528 21.91 -19.87 -10.43
CA ARG A 528 23.11 -19.54 -11.18
C ARG A 528 22.74 -19.21 -12.63
N PRO A 529 23.34 -18.18 -13.24
CA PRO A 529 23.06 -17.85 -14.64
C PRO A 529 23.37 -19.01 -15.60
N GLU A 530 24.39 -19.80 -15.30
CA GLU A 530 24.86 -20.93 -16.13
C GLU A 530 23.94 -22.15 -16.12
N SER A 531 22.98 -22.23 -15.19
CA SER A 531 22.03 -23.33 -15.14
C SER A 531 21.02 -23.29 -16.30
N TRP A 532 20.86 -22.13 -16.94
CA TRP A 532 20.03 -21.99 -18.13
C TRP A 532 20.91 -21.94 -19.38
N GLY A 533 20.48 -22.62 -20.46
CA GLY A 533 21.24 -22.71 -21.70
C GLY A 533 21.65 -21.33 -22.25
N ALA A 534 22.90 -21.24 -22.75
CA ALA A 534 23.53 -19.99 -23.20
C ALA A 534 22.67 -19.18 -24.17
N ASP A 535 22.09 -19.83 -25.19
CA ASP A 535 21.23 -19.20 -26.19
C ASP A 535 20.01 -18.44 -25.61
N ALA A 536 19.46 -18.94 -24.50
CA ALA A 536 18.31 -18.34 -23.83
C ALA A 536 18.75 -17.28 -22.81
N ARG A 537 19.87 -17.54 -22.13
CA ARG A 537 20.49 -16.61 -21.19
C ARG A 537 20.93 -15.32 -21.88
N ASP A 538 21.53 -15.39 -23.06
CA ASP A 538 22.05 -14.22 -23.78
C ASP A 538 20.94 -13.23 -24.21
N LEU A 539 19.68 -13.70 -24.26
CA LEU A 539 18.49 -12.86 -24.52
C LEU A 539 18.01 -12.12 -23.27
N ALA A 540 18.40 -12.58 -22.09
CA ALA A 540 17.97 -12.05 -20.82
C ALA A 540 18.98 -11.03 -20.27
N GLU A 541 18.48 -10.03 -19.55
CA GLU A 541 19.30 -9.34 -18.57
C GLU A 541 19.30 -10.14 -17.26
N VAL A 542 20.50 -10.36 -16.72
CA VAL A 542 20.72 -11.07 -15.46
C VAL A 542 20.70 -10.05 -14.32
N ILE A 543 19.80 -10.28 -13.37
CA ILE A 543 19.63 -9.46 -12.18
C ILE A 543 20.16 -10.25 -10.98
N THR A 544 21.40 -10.00 -10.60
CA THR A 544 22.05 -10.70 -9.50
C THR A 544 21.77 -10.01 -8.16
N ILE A 545 21.23 -10.76 -7.20
CA ILE A 545 20.99 -10.25 -5.85
C ILE A 545 22.27 -10.39 -5.02
N LEU A 546 22.95 -9.26 -4.80
CA LEU A 546 24.14 -9.22 -3.95
C LEU A 546 23.79 -9.48 -2.48
N SER A 547 22.85 -8.69 -1.96
CA SER A 547 22.43 -8.73 -0.55
C SER A 547 20.99 -8.28 -0.37
N SER A 548 20.31 -8.88 0.60
CA SER A 548 19.02 -8.42 1.11
C SER A 548 19.26 -7.64 2.39
N GLY A 549 18.91 -6.36 2.40
CA GLY A 549 18.91 -5.57 3.63
C GLY A 549 17.84 -6.03 4.63
N GLU A 550 18.05 -5.68 5.89
CA GLU A 550 17.05 -5.89 6.95
C GLU A 550 15.76 -5.10 6.69
N GLN A 551 14.70 -5.53 7.36
CA GLN A 551 13.40 -4.89 7.27
C GLN A 551 13.45 -3.51 7.96
N ARG A 552 13.10 -2.48 7.20
CA ARG A 552 13.01 -1.09 7.66
C ARG A 552 11.57 -0.62 7.65
N LEU A 553 11.30 0.47 8.34
CA LEU A 553 9.97 1.07 8.45
C LEU A 553 9.95 2.44 7.76
N ALA A 554 8.96 2.67 6.90
CA ALA A 554 8.77 3.97 6.22
C ALA A 554 8.13 5.03 7.12
N LEU A 555 7.66 4.65 8.31
CA LEU A 555 6.92 5.52 9.22
C LEU A 555 7.87 6.41 10.05
N PRO A 556 7.74 7.74 9.95
CA PRO A 556 8.61 8.63 10.69
C PRO A 556 8.30 8.58 12.20
N PHE A 557 9.35 8.76 13.01
CA PHE A 557 9.29 8.83 14.48
C PHE A 557 8.67 7.62 15.18
N TYR A 558 8.82 6.41 14.62
CA TYR A 558 8.29 5.19 15.26
C TYR A 558 9.32 4.38 16.05
N THR A 559 10.59 4.77 16.02
CA THR A 559 11.68 4.09 16.75
C THR A 559 11.37 3.88 18.23
N ILE A 560 10.82 4.91 18.91
CA ILE A 560 10.42 4.81 20.32
C ILE A 560 9.30 3.78 20.52
N GLY A 561 8.30 3.78 19.63
CA GLY A 561 7.17 2.85 19.72
C GLY A 561 7.57 1.41 19.44
N GLU A 562 8.52 1.21 18.54
CA GLU A 562 9.13 -0.09 18.25
C GLU A 562 9.92 -0.60 19.45
N MET A 563 10.81 0.23 20.02
CA MET A 563 11.61 -0.12 21.20
C MET A 563 10.75 -0.51 22.40
N ILE A 564 9.69 0.25 22.70
CA ILE A 564 8.75 -0.07 23.80
C ILE A 564 8.07 -1.42 23.53
N SER A 565 7.68 -1.68 22.29
CA SER A 565 7.01 -2.93 21.94
C SER A 565 7.96 -4.13 22.01
N GLU A 566 9.19 -3.98 21.55
CA GLU A 566 10.20 -5.06 21.56
C GLU A 566 10.59 -5.39 22.99
N TRP A 567 10.96 -4.38 23.80
CA TRP A 567 11.26 -4.54 25.22
C TRP A 567 10.14 -5.25 25.99
N ALA A 568 8.89 -4.82 25.81
CA ALA A 568 7.75 -5.42 26.49
C ALA A 568 7.46 -6.86 26.02
N THR A 569 7.71 -7.17 24.74
CA THR A 569 7.44 -8.50 24.18
C THR A 569 8.54 -9.49 24.52
N GLU A 570 9.80 -9.12 24.35
CA GLU A 570 10.96 -9.97 24.67
C GLU A 570 11.05 -10.25 26.16
N GLY A 571 10.88 -9.21 27.00
CA GLY A 571 10.82 -9.38 28.45
C GLY A 571 9.68 -10.30 28.89
N PHE A 572 8.51 -10.21 28.23
CA PHE A 572 7.40 -11.12 28.49
C PHE A 572 7.67 -12.54 27.99
N LEU A 573 8.27 -12.73 26.81
CA LEU A 573 8.54 -14.05 26.24
C LEU A 573 9.51 -14.87 27.09
N GLY A 574 10.55 -14.23 27.64
CA GLY A 574 11.45 -14.88 28.61
C GLY A 574 10.69 -15.39 29.84
N LEU A 575 9.93 -14.49 30.49
CA LEU A 575 9.11 -14.84 31.66
C LEU A 575 8.04 -15.91 31.34
N TYR A 576 7.44 -15.84 30.16
CA TYR A 576 6.37 -16.75 29.75
C TYR A 576 6.87 -18.15 29.43
N THR A 577 8.08 -18.27 28.88
CA THR A 577 8.72 -19.57 28.61
C THR A 577 9.00 -20.32 29.90
N ASP A 578 9.60 -19.64 30.89
CA ASP A 578 9.83 -20.18 32.24
C ASP A 578 8.52 -20.55 32.93
N PHE A 579 7.49 -19.72 32.79
CA PHE A 579 6.18 -19.99 33.35
C PHE A 579 5.54 -21.24 32.73
N ARG A 580 5.58 -21.40 31.39
CA ARG A 580 5.05 -22.58 30.71
C ARG A 580 5.80 -23.86 31.06
N PHE A 581 7.10 -23.77 31.33
CA PHE A 581 7.90 -24.91 31.78
C PHE A 581 7.49 -25.36 33.18
N ARG A 582 7.30 -24.42 34.11
CA ARG A 582 6.99 -24.74 35.51
C ARG A 582 5.51 -25.02 35.76
N ARG A 583 4.59 -24.41 35.00
CA ARG A 583 3.15 -24.40 35.33
C ARG A 583 2.24 -24.59 34.12
N GLY A 584 1.23 -25.45 34.31
CA GLY A 584 0.15 -25.69 33.34
C GLY A 584 -1.13 -24.86 33.53
N ASP A 585 -1.26 -24.11 34.63
CA ASP A 585 -2.46 -23.33 34.97
C ASP A 585 -2.43 -21.88 34.47
N ASN A 586 -3.60 -21.28 34.30
CA ASN A 586 -3.74 -19.88 33.86
C ASN A 586 -3.89 -18.93 35.06
N THR A 587 -2.96 -17.99 35.19
CA THR A 587 -2.91 -17.01 36.29
C THR A 587 -3.34 -15.62 35.82
N LEU A 588 -3.90 -14.79 36.72
CA LEU A 588 -4.35 -13.44 36.38
C LEU A 588 -3.20 -12.52 35.92
N ALA A 589 -2.07 -12.55 36.61
CA ALA A 589 -0.91 -11.72 36.27
C ALA A 589 -0.38 -12.04 34.86
N VAL A 590 -0.14 -13.32 34.56
CA VAL A 590 0.30 -13.76 33.22
C VAL A 590 -0.77 -13.44 32.17
N TYR A 591 -2.06 -13.61 32.49
CA TYR A 591 -3.15 -13.26 31.57
C TYR A 591 -3.15 -11.77 31.20
N LEU A 592 -2.98 -10.87 32.17
CA LEU A 592 -2.93 -9.43 31.95
C LEU A 592 -1.66 -9.02 31.19
N LEU A 593 -0.49 -9.51 31.62
CA LEU A 593 0.79 -9.25 30.96
C LEU A 593 0.78 -9.76 29.51
N LYS A 594 0.29 -10.99 29.29
CA LYS A 594 0.10 -11.58 27.95
C LYS A 594 -0.84 -10.74 27.10
N SER A 595 -1.91 -10.21 27.68
CA SER A 595 -2.88 -9.37 26.95
C SER A 595 -2.25 -8.04 26.51
N VAL A 596 -1.49 -7.38 27.38
CA VAL A 596 -0.76 -6.14 27.07
C VAL A 596 0.36 -6.38 26.06
N ALA A 597 1.20 -7.39 26.29
CA ALA A 597 2.27 -7.77 25.37
C ALA A 597 1.71 -8.16 23.99
N ALA A 598 0.64 -8.97 23.94
CA ALA A 598 -0.01 -9.32 22.67
C ALA A 598 -0.68 -8.12 22.00
N TRP A 599 -1.16 -7.12 22.74
CA TRP A 599 -1.68 -5.88 22.15
C TRP A 599 -0.56 -5.04 21.53
N LEU A 600 0.55 -4.83 22.25
CA LEU A 600 1.74 -4.14 21.74
C LEU A 600 2.33 -4.85 20.53
N TRP A 601 2.55 -6.16 20.63
CA TRP A 601 3.07 -6.99 19.55
C TRP A 601 2.17 -6.95 18.31
N ARG A 602 0.85 -7.13 18.46
CA ARG A 602 -0.10 -7.03 17.32
C ARG A 602 -0.10 -5.65 16.70
N ARG A 603 0.00 -4.58 17.50
CA ARG A 603 0.11 -3.22 16.99
C ARG A 603 1.40 -3.06 16.19
N ASN A 604 2.54 -3.48 16.74
CA ASN A 604 3.84 -3.38 16.08
C ASN A 604 3.87 -4.18 14.77
N LEU A 605 3.37 -5.42 14.79
CA LEU A 605 3.24 -6.28 13.62
C LEU A 605 2.40 -5.62 12.52
N ARG A 606 1.28 -4.99 12.85
CA ARG A 606 0.46 -4.24 11.88
C ARG A 606 1.22 -3.07 11.25
N MET A 607 2.01 -2.34 12.04
CA MET A 607 2.82 -1.24 11.52
C MET A 607 3.96 -1.75 10.62
N LYS A 608 4.67 -2.81 11.05
CA LYS A 608 5.73 -3.47 10.26
C LYS A 608 5.20 -4.09 8.97
N ASN A 609 4.01 -4.68 8.96
CA ASN A 609 3.42 -5.26 7.74
C ASN A 609 2.92 -4.18 6.77
N ARG A 610 2.31 -3.11 7.29
CA ARG A 610 1.73 -2.05 6.45
C ARG A 610 2.76 -1.04 5.92
N PHE A 611 3.77 -0.73 6.72
CA PHE A 611 4.74 0.33 6.42
C PHE A 611 6.18 -0.18 6.29
N GLY A 612 6.39 -1.50 6.39
CA GLY A 612 7.71 -2.11 6.29
C GLY A 612 8.15 -2.30 4.84
N TYR A 613 9.46 -2.20 4.62
CA TYR A 613 10.11 -2.47 3.35
C TYR A 613 11.53 -2.98 3.58
N SER A 614 12.08 -3.74 2.63
CA SER A 614 13.49 -4.16 2.60
C SER A 614 14.15 -3.69 1.31
N VAL A 615 15.43 -3.34 1.37
CA VAL A 615 16.20 -2.89 0.20
C VAL A 615 17.08 -4.03 -0.29
N LEU A 616 16.88 -4.45 -1.52
CA LEU A 616 17.77 -5.37 -2.22
C LEU A 616 18.84 -4.54 -2.95
N LYS A 617 20.11 -4.92 -2.77
CA LYS A 617 21.20 -4.45 -3.62
C LYS A 617 21.31 -5.43 -4.78
N ILE A 618 21.04 -4.95 -5.98
CA ILE A 618 21.03 -5.75 -7.21
C ILE A 618 22.10 -5.25 -8.17
N GLU A 619 22.68 -6.17 -8.91
CA GLU A 619 23.51 -5.90 -10.08
C GLU A 619 22.76 -6.32 -11.32
N LYS A 620 22.69 -5.41 -12.29
CA LYS A 620 22.12 -5.65 -13.61
C LYS A 620 23.27 -5.83 -14.58
N GLU A 621 23.23 -6.92 -15.34
CA GLU A 621 24.21 -7.25 -16.38
C GLU A 621 23.52 -7.89 -17.58
N ARG A 622 24.13 -7.81 -18.76
CA ARG A 622 23.66 -8.56 -19.94
C ARG A 622 23.91 -10.06 -19.75
N GLY A 623 23.08 -10.89 -20.38
CA GLY A 623 23.18 -12.35 -20.34
C GLY A 623 24.52 -12.94 -20.75
N THR A 624 25.32 -12.22 -21.56
CA THR A 624 26.64 -12.68 -21.99
C THR A 624 27.69 -12.66 -20.86
N LEU A 625 27.45 -11.89 -19.79
CA LEU A 625 28.35 -11.70 -18.63
C LEU A 625 29.71 -11.06 -18.95
N ASP A 626 29.81 -10.34 -20.08
CA ASP A 626 31.04 -9.64 -20.50
C ASP A 626 31.04 -8.16 -20.09
N GLY A 627 29.97 -7.68 -19.46
CA GLY A 627 29.71 -6.26 -19.24
C GLY A 627 30.17 -5.76 -17.88
N LYS A 628 30.24 -4.43 -17.71
CA LYS A 628 30.35 -3.85 -16.36
C LYS A 628 28.98 -3.92 -15.67
N PRO A 629 28.86 -4.54 -14.49
CA PRO A 629 27.58 -4.64 -13.80
C PRO A 629 27.11 -3.28 -13.27
N GLU A 630 25.85 -2.95 -13.51
CA GLU A 630 25.21 -1.74 -12.97
C GLU A 630 24.60 -2.03 -11.60
N LYS A 631 25.10 -1.33 -10.57
CA LYS A 631 24.57 -1.46 -9.20
C LYS A 631 23.31 -0.62 -9.02
N LYS A 632 22.18 -1.26 -8.75
CA LYS A 632 20.91 -0.59 -8.43
C LYS A 632 20.33 -1.06 -7.09
N LYS A 633 19.38 -0.26 -6.58
CA LYS A 633 18.64 -0.55 -5.35
C LYS A 633 17.20 -0.86 -5.73
N TYR A 634 16.71 -2.01 -5.31
CA TYR A 634 15.32 -2.43 -5.49
C TYR A 634 14.61 -2.47 -4.13
N PHE A 635 13.36 -2.03 -4.06
CA PHE A 635 12.62 -1.91 -2.80
C PHE A 635 11.51 -2.95 -2.73
N LEU A 636 11.64 -3.95 -1.86
CA LEU A 636 10.55 -4.88 -1.57
C LEU A 636 9.67 -4.31 -0.46
N MET A 637 8.38 -4.12 -0.73
CA MET A 637 7.45 -3.50 0.22
C MET A 637 6.49 -4.54 0.79
N ASN A 638 6.42 -4.63 2.12
CA ASN A 638 5.71 -5.73 2.78
C ASN A 638 4.22 -5.77 2.45
N ALA A 639 3.58 -4.60 2.41
CA ALA A 639 2.17 -4.48 2.08
C ALA A 639 1.85 -4.95 0.65
N LYS A 640 2.81 -4.81 -0.27
CA LYS A 640 2.67 -5.29 -1.65
C LYS A 640 2.87 -6.81 -1.73
N ILE A 641 4.02 -7.30 -1.23
CA ILE A 641 4.49 -8.66 -1.50
C ILE A 641 4.03 -9.71 -0.46
N TYR A 642 4.02 -9.38 0.82
CA TYR A 642 3.68 -10.30 1.91
C TYR A 642 2.18 -10.29 2.26
N ALA A 643 1.34 -9.70 1.41
CA ALA A 643 -0.11 -9.76 1.51
C ALA A 643 -0.70 -11.12 1.10
N ARG A 644 0.05 -12.22 1.26
CA ARG A 644 -0.22 -13.54 0.68
C ARG A 644 -0.33 -13.48 -0.85
N ARG A 645 0.67 -12.87 -1.51
CA ARG A 645 0.75 -12.80 -2.98
C ARG A 645 1.17 -14.12 -3.59
N PHE A 646 2.11 -14.80 -2.97
CA PHE A 646 2.62 -16.08 -3.41
C PHE A 646 3.14 -16.84 -2.19
N SER A 647 3.40 -18.14 -2.37
CA SER A 647 4.07 -18.97 -1.38
C SER A 647 5.46 -19.31 -1.88
N THR A 648 6.47 -19.23 -1.01
CA THR A 648 7.84 -19.60 -1.36
C THR A 648 8.01 -21.12 -1.51
N ASP A 649 7.11 -21.89 -0.92
CA ASP A 649 7.05 -23.34 -0.91
C ASP A 649 6.09 -23.88 -1.97
N CYS A 650 6.18 -23.39 -3.21
CA CYS A 650 5.26 -23.76 -4.30
C CYS A 650 5.22 -25.28 -4.61
N PHE A 651 6.26 -26.03 -4.25
CA PHE A 651 6.34 -27.49 -4.41
C PHE A 651 6.09 -28.29 -3.12
N SER A 652 5.63 -27.66 -2.02
CA SER A 652 5.44 -28.38 -0.75
C SER A 652 4.43 -29.52 -0.85
N ASP A 653 3.37 -29.36 -1.64
CA ASP A 653 2.36 -30.42 -1.83
C ASP A 653 2.91 -31.68 -2.50
N TYR A 654 3.89 -31.56 -3.38
CA TYR A 654 4.61 -32.71 -3.95
C TYR A 654 5.35 -33.50 -2.86
N PHE A 655 6.09 -32.82 -1.99
CA PHE A 655 6.78 -33.46 -0.88
C PHE A 655 5.82 -34.01 0.17
N ASN A 656 4.68 -33.35 0.40
CA ASN A 656 3.63 -33.83 1.31
C ASN A 656 3.03 -35.14 0.79
N ASP A 657 2.85 -35.30 -0.51
CA ASP A 657 2.37 -36.56 -1.11
C ASP A 657 3.40 -37.69 -0.95
N LEU A 658 4.69 -37.42 -1.19
CA LEU A 658 5.77 -38.37 -0.95
C LEU A 658 5.85 -38.81 0.52
N ALA A 659 5.80 -37.85 1.45
CA ALA A 659 5.87 -38.12 2.89
C ALA A 659 4.65 -38.91 3.40
N LYS A 660 3.46 -38.68 2.84
CA LYS A 660 2.26 -39.48 3.18
C LYS A 660 2.40 -40.94 2.74
N LYS A 661 3.10 -41.19 1.64
CA LYS A 661 3.32 -42.55 1.11
C LYS A 661 4.35 -43.35 1.92
N SER A 662 5.35 -42.69 2.51
CA SER A 662 6.41 -43.39 3.26
C SER A 662 5.92 -44.06 4.54
N LYS A 663 4.88 -43.52 5.19
CA LYS A 663 4.35 -43.99 6.50
C LYS A 663 5.38 -44.03 7.64
N THR A 664 6.56 -43.44 7.43
CA THR A 664 7.66 -43.39 8.40
C THR A 664 7.99 -41.94 8.73
N GLY A 665 8.21 -41.66 10.01
CA GLY A 665 8.66 -40.37 10.52
C GLY A 665 10.14 -40.38 10.87
N LEU A 666 10.71 -39.19 11.15
CA LEU A 666 12.12 -39.06 11.57
C LEU A 666 12.43 -39.85 12.86
N SER A 667 11.44 -40.04 13.74
CA SER A 667 11.58 -40.85 14.96
C SER A 667 11.82 -42.34 14.70
N ASP A 668 11.47 -42.81 13.50
CA ASP A 668 11.59 -44.21 13.12
C ASP A 668 12.93 -44.48 12.40
N TYR A 669 13.72 -43.43 12.15
CA TYR A 669 15.01 -43.56 11.48
C TYR A 669 16.04 -44.12 12.47
N PRO A 670 16.89 -45.06 12.04
CA PRO A 670 17.95 -45.57 12.90
C PRO A 670 18.92 -44.46 13.28
N GLU A 671 19.20 -44.31 14.57
CA GLU A 671 20.23 -43.42 15.08
C GLU A 671 21.58 -44.14 15.12
N TYR A 672 22.67 -43.41 14.88
CA TYR A 672 24.02 -43.95 15.08
C TYR A 672 24.21 -44.34 16.54
N ARG A 673 24.74 -45.54 16.78
CA ARG A 673 24.94 -46.06 18.14
C ARG A 673 26.05 -45.34 18.90
N THR A 674 27.04 -44.80 18.19
CA THR A 674 28.17 -44.10 18.79
C THR A 674 28.58 -42.88 17.95
N VAL A 675 29.53 -42.08 18.45
CA VAL A 675 30.07 -40.91 17.75
C VAL A 675 30.71 -41.27 16.39
N LYS A 676 31.20 -42.51 16.23
CA LYS A 676 31.79 -43.00 14.97
C LYS A 676 30.85 -44.04 14.34
N ALA A 677 30.44 -43.78 13.10
CA ALA A 677 29.65 -44.74 12.33
C ALA A 677 30.45 -46.04 12.10
N SER A 678 29.81 -47.17 12.39
CA SER A 678 30.30 -48.51 12.04
C SER A 678 30.16 -48.77 10.54
N VAL A 679 30.86 -49.77 10.01
CA VAL A 679 30.77 -50.15 8.58
C VAL A 679 29.35 -50.55 8.18
N GLY A 680 28.58 -51.19 9.08
CA GLY A 680 27.18 -51.51 8.86
C GLY A 680 26.32 -50.26 8.68
N GLU A 681 26.42 -49.32 9.62
CA GLU A 681 25.68 -48.04 9.57
C GLU A 681 26.10 -47.17 8.36
N LEU A 682 27.37 -47.24 7.93
CA LEU A 682 27.83 -46.55 6.71
C LEU A 682 27.15 -47.12 5.45
N ARG A 683 26.95 -48.43 5.39
CA ARG A 683 26.27 -49.09 4.26
C ARG A 683 24.77 -48.80 4.24
N GLU A 684 24.14 -48.62 5.39
CA GLU A 684 22.72 -48.25 5.49
C GLU A 684 22.42 -46.85 4.94
N GLN A 685 23.42 -45.98 4.74
CA GLN A 685 23.24 -44.64 4.17
C GLN A 685 22.77 -44.65 2.70
N ASN A 686 22.96 -45.75 1.97
CA ASN A 686 22.76 -45.82 0.51
C ASN A 686 23.48 -44.68 -0.25
N SER A 687 24.66 -44.28 0.23
CA SER A 687 25.43 -43.17 -0.31
C SER A 687 26.29 -43.61 -1.49
N TYR A 688 26.20 -42.90 -2.63
CA TYR A 688 27.06 -43.14 -3.79
C TYR A 688 28.55 -43.16 -3.42
N PHE A 689 28.99 -42.22 -2.58
CA PHE A 689 30.39 -42.16 -2.15
C PHE A 689 30.83 -43.40 -1.37
N ILE A 690 30.00 -43.87 -0.42
CA ILE A 690 30.29 -45.07 0.35
C ILE A 690 30.27 -46.31 -0.55
N ASN A 691 29.31 -46.40 -1.46
CA ASN A 691 29.25 -47.49 -2.43
C ASN A 691 30.48 -47.51 -3.34
N THR A 692 30.98 -46.35 -3.79
CA THR A 692 32.23 -46.25 -4.55
C THR A 692 33.44 -46.71 -3.74
N LEU A 693 33.55 -46.33 -2.46
CA LEU A 693 34.64 -46.79 -1.58
C LEU A 693 34.67 -48.31 -1.42
N TYR A 694 33.52 -48.97 -1.53
CA TYR A 694 33.39 -50.42 -1.47
C TYR A 694 33.24 -51.10 -2.84
N GLY A 695 33.40 -50.37 -3.95
CA GLY A 695 33.34 -50.91 -5.32
C GLY A 695 31.96 -51.40 -5.78
N GLN A 696 30.87 -50.89 -5.20
CA GLN A 696 29.47 -51.26 -5.49
C GLN A 696 28.75 -50.24 -6.40
N GLY A 697 29.49 -49.60 -7.32
CA GLY A 697 28.99 -48.53 -8.19
C GLY A 697 28.29 -49.01 -9.44
#